data_AF-A0A1F2YRK1-F1
#
_entry.id   AF-A0A1F2YRK1-F1
#
_cell.length_a   1.000
_cell.length_b   1.000
_cell.length_c   1.000
_cell.angle_alpha   90.00
_cell.angle_beta   90.00
_cell.angle_gamma   90.00
#
_symmetry.space_group_name_H-M   'P 1'
#
loop_
_entity.id
_entity.type
_entity.pdbx_description
1 polymer ?
#
loop_
_entity_poly.entity_id
_entity_poly.type
_entity_poly.pdbx_seq_one_letter_code
_entity_poly.pdbx_strand_id
1 'polypeptide(L)'
;MLGKKRFLPLFVSQFLGALNDNFFKTAIVMFITFTSTKGQAIHGLNAAQLITLAAGIFMLPFFLFSATAGQLADKFEKARLTRIIKVAEIFCMLLGAIGLVFKLPIFLIFVLFLMGTQSTFFGPLKYSLLPEHLADDELIGGNALISAGTFIAILLGTIMGGFVTVFPEGMKAAAVAVVVFAIVGWGASLFIPYTPARAKNIHVSWNIPREIASMLRFVAERDDIYLCILGISWFWLIGSAFLSQFPTFAKNIIGGGEMVATLFLSAFSVGIGAGALLCNRILRGKVVATYVPIGALGITVFGFDLFFASSHFPSMHDHVVGIVEFLSRARGIRVFVDLVMIALFGGIFIIPLNAMLQHRSEESHRSRVIAANNIVNALFMVVSAAIITLVLHFGFTPRAVFFLVAFINIPVIFYSTGLLPEVLLKNIMRIVFRVLCRVEVRGMENLEKAGDRVVIVVNHASFIDPPLLATFLPGMPVFAINTQMARKWWVRPFLRLVKVVPMDPTKPLLIKSLIRMVRSGRPCIIFPEGRITVTGSLMKIYEGPGLIADMADAKIVPIRIEGAQYSRFSRLSGKVRRRHLFPKITLTILEPRGVGIPPSVVGHARRHLIGLKLYDVMSGMIFETCDTDRPLFKALLDSRDKHGGNCKILEDVAFQRMDYARLITSSFIMGRKLKRLAYPGGYVGVMLPTSIAMSVTFFALHAYARVPAMINFTFGLKNILSACNTAGISAIITSRSFVEKARLQDVVAELEKRLQIIFLEDIKESVTSLDKARGLFRTYLTGRMFFNRRHVRSDDPAVVLFTSGSEGMPKGVVLSHRNLLANYYQISARIDFTSTDVVFNALPMFHSFGLLAGTLLPIFSGIRTFLYPSPLHYRIVPELSYDTNATIIFGTDTFLSGYARAAHPYDFYSVRYVVAGAEKLREETRKTWFEKFGLRILEGYGVTETSPVISINTPMHYRSGTVGRMMPGMMTRLEKVPGIEEGGRLYVKGDNVMLGYMLSDAPGYIQPPLGGWHDTGDIVNIDEDGYLTIAGRAKRFAKIGGEMVSLGAVEGVVGGLWPRNRHIVVNLPDSRKGEKLVLMTDKGDAAREPIIHYMREQGCSDLMIPALIMVVDSVPVLGSGKIDYVTAREMVEQRLG
;
A
#
# COMPACT_ATOMS: atom_id res chain seq x y z
N MET A 1 -16.00 -16.41 -30.61
CA MET A 1 -17.15 -15.58 -31.06
C MET A 1 -17.82 -16.14 -32.29
N LEU A 2 -17.13 -16.26 -33.44
CA LEU A 2 -17.74 -16.75 -34.70
C LEU A 2 -18.31 -18.18 -34.63
N GLY A 3 -17.85 -19.03 -33.71
CA GLY A 3 -18.46 -20.35 -33.46
C GLY A 3 -19.75 -20.35 -32.63
N LYS A 4 -20.21 -19.19 -32.13
CA LYS A 4 -21.40 -19.12 -31.26
C LYS A 4 -22.67 -18.85 -32.08
N LYS A 5 -23.69 -19.71 -31.91
CA LYS A 5 -25.00 -19.59 -32.57
C LYS A 5 -25.72 -18.25 -32.32
N ARG A 6 -25.43 -17.58 -31.20
CA ARG A 6 -26.01 -16.27 -30.84
C ARG A 6 -25.40 -15.06 -31.58
N PHE A 7 -24.24 -15.20 -32.22
CA PHE A 7 -23.52 -14.08 -32.83
C PHE A 7 -23.32 -14.25 -34.35
N LEU A 8 -22.99 -15.48 -34.80
CA LEU A 8 -22.68 -15.75 -36.21
C LEU A 8 -23.80 -15.33 -37.19
N PRO A 9 -25.10 -15.60 -36.93
CA PRO A 9 -26.18 -15.19 -37.83
C PRO A 9 -26.25 -13.68 -38.06
N LEU A 10 -26.07 -12.90 -36.98
CA LEU A 10 -26.04 -11.43 -37.04
C LEU A 10 -24.83 -10.93 -37.82
N PHE A 11 -23.65 -11.51 -37.57
CA PHE A 11 -22.42 -11.17 -38.29
C PHE A 11 -22.55 -11.43 -39.79
N VAL A 12 -23.03 -12.61 -40.21
CA VAL A 12 -23.17 -12.96 -41.64
C VAL A 12 -24.20 -12.07 -42.33
N SER A 13 -25.35 -11.84 -41.69
CA SER A 13 -26.41 -10.94 -42.19
C SER A 13 -25.90 -9.51 -42.40
N GLN A 14 -25.07 -9.01 -41.48
CA GLN A 14 -24.44 -7.71 -41.56
C GLN A 14 -23.32 -7.64 -42.61
N PHE A 15 -22.46 -8.66 -42.67
CA PHE A 15 -21.36 -8.74 -43.63
C PHE A 15 -21.87 -8.75 -45.07
N LEU A 16 -22.87 -9.60 -45.37
CA LEU A 16 -23.46 -9.68 -46.70
C LEU A 16 -24.23 -8.42 -47.07
N GLY A 17 -24.93 -7.79 -46.12
CA GLY A 17 -25.58 -6.50 -46.38
C GLY A 17 -24.57 -5.41 -46.78
N ALA A 18 -23.51 -5.23 -45.98
CA ALA A 18 -22.48 -4.24 -46.29
C ALA A 18 -21.73 -4.55 -47.59
N LEU A 19 -21.49 -5.83 -47.89
CA LEU A 19 -20.87 -6.28 -49.14
C LEU A 19 -21.77 -5.93 -50.33
N ASN A 20 -23.07 -6.24 -50.22
CA ASN A 20 -24.04 -6.01 -51.26
C ASN A 20 -24.26 -4.51 -51.54
N ASP A 21 -24.38 -3.70 -50.48
CA ASP A 21 -24.48 -2.23 -50.59
C ASP A 21 -23.34 -1.65 -51.43
N ASN A 22 -22.11 -2.05 -51.12
CA ASN A 22 -20.92 -1.52 -51.78
C ASN A 22 -20.70 -2.14 -53.16
N PHE A 23 -21.01 -3.42 -53.34
CA PHE A 23 -21.00 -4.07 -54.65
C PHE A 23 -21.97 -3.38 -55.62
N PHE A 24 -23.23 -3.18 -55.21
CA PHE A 24 -24.24 -2.52 -56.03
C PHE A 24 -23.89 -1.06 -56.31
N LYS A 25 -23.49 -0.30 -55.28
CA LYS A 25 -23.06 1.10 -55.43
C LYS A 25 -21.89 1.22 -56.41
N THR A 26 -20.85 0.40 -56.26
CA THR A 26 -19.69 0.45 -57.15
C THR A 26 -20.07 0.02 -58.57
N ALA A 27 -20.89 -1.02 -58.74
CA ALA A 27 -21.39 -1.43 -60.05
C ALA A 27 -22.18 -0.30 -60.76
N ILE A 28 -23.02 0.44 -60.02
CA ILE A 28 -23.72 1.62 -60.56
C ILE A 28 -22.73 2.72 -60.97
N VAL A 29 -21.77 3.05 -60.10
CA VAL A 29 -20.79 4.10 -60.37
C VAL A 29 -19.97 3.77 -61.62
N MET A 30 -19.52 2.52 -61.75
CA MET A 30 -18.80 2.05 -62.92
C MET A 30 -19.68 2.08 -64.17
N PHE A 31 -20.92 1.60 -64.07
CA PHE A 31 -21.88 1.65 -65.17
C PHE A 31 -22.12 3.07 -65.67
N ILE A 32 -22.37 4.03 -64.77
CA ILE A 32 -22.56 5.45 -65.12
C ILE A 32 -21.29 6.00 -65.79
N THR A 33 -20.11 5.66 -65.25
CA THR A 33 -18.82 6.14 -65.77
C THR A 33 -18.54 5.63 -67.19
N PHE A 34 -18.74 4.34 -67.45
CA PHE A 34 -18.43 3.69 -68.73
C PHE A 34 -19.55 3.72 -69.77
N THR A 35 -20.76 4.15 -69.40
CA THR A 35 -21.85 4.40 -70.37
C THR A 35 -21.79 5.84 -70.89
N SER A 36 -21.25 6.80 -70.11
CA SER A 36 -21.07 8.20 -70.50
C SER A 36 -19.89 8.46 -71.44
N THR A 37 -19.14 7.44 -71.87
CA THR A 37 -17.94 7.54 -72.73
C THR A 37 -18.21 8.08 -74.15
N LYS A 38 -19.47 8.38 -74.50
CA LYS A 38 -19.84 9.11 -75.73
C LYS A 38 -20.13 10.60 -75.52
N GLY A 39 -19.70 11.20 -74.40
CA GLY A 39 -19.82 12.66 -74.16
C GLY A 39 -21.25 13.20 -74.06
N GLN A 40 -22.28 12.34 -74.09
CA GLN A 40 -23.66 12.73 -73.92
C GLN A 40 -24.02 12.83 -72.44
N ALA A 41 -24.45 14.03 -72.03
CA ALA A 41 -25.06 14.24 -70.72
C ALA A 41 -26.35 13.42 -70.63
N ILE A 42 -26.48 12.59 -69.59
CA ILE A 42 -27.71 11.84 -69.32
C ILE A 42 -28.64 12.82 -68.61
N HIS A 43 -29.71 13.27 -69.29
CA HIS A 43 -30.63 14.31 -68.78
C HIS A 43 -29.92 15.60 -68.32
N GLY A 44 -28.91 16.06 -69.07
CA GLY A 44 -28.20 17.31 -68.77
C GLY A 44 -27.17 17.24 -67.63
N LEU A 45 -26.96 16.07 -67.02
CA LEU A 45 -25.94 15.82 -66.02
C LEU A 45 -24.78 15.01 -66.58
N ASN A 46 -23.55 15.42 -66.25
CA ASN A 46 -22.33 14.69 -66.59
C ASN A 46 -22.09 13.55 -65.59
N ALA A 47 -21.33 12.51 -65.98
CA ALA A 47 -21.06 11.33 -65.14
C ALA A 47 -20.57 11.68 -63.72
N ALA A 48 -19.65 12.64 -63.59
CA ALA A 48 -19.15 13.09 -62.28
C ALA A 48 -20.25 13.67 -61.38
N GLN A 49 -21.20 14.41 -61.95
CA GLN A 49 -22.34 14.97 -61.22
C GLN A 49 -23.29 13.86 -60.78
N LEU A 50 -23.56 12.88 -61.64
CA LEU A 50 -24.40 11.71 -61.32
C LEU A 50 -23.79 10.83 -60.21
N ILE A 51 -22.47 10.63 -60.21
CA ILE A 51 -21.76 9.87 -59.17
C ILE A 51 -21.84 10.60 -57.82
N THR A 52 -21.62 11.92 -57.82
CA THR A 52 -21.73 12.75 -56.61
C THR A 52 -23.16 12.74 -56.07
N LEU A 53 -24.14 12.85 -56.97
CA LEU A 53 -25.57 12.76 -56.64
C LEU A 53 -25.92 11.39 -56.06
N ALA A 54 -25.43 10.29 -56.64
CA ALA A 54 -25.64 8.93 -56.14
C ALA A 54 -25.10 8.75 -54.72
N ALA A 55 -23.90 9.28 -54.44
CA ALA A 55 -23.34 9.25 -53.09
C ALA A 55 -24.17 10.06 -52.07
N GLY A 56 -24.66 11.24 -52.46
CA GLY A 56 -25.54 12.07 -51.61
C GLY A 56 -26.91 11.43 -51.37
N ILE A 57 -27.55 10.92 -52.42
CA ILE A 57 -28.86 10.26 -52.36
C ILE A 57 -28.81 8.99 -51.49
N PHE A 58 -27.72 8.23 -51.53
CA PHE A 58 -27.53 7.08 -50.64
C PHE A 58 -27.48 7.48 -49.16
N MET A 59 -26.89 8.64 -48.84
CA MET A 59 -26.75 9.13 -47.46
C MET A 59 -28.01 9.85 -46.94
N LEU A 60 -28.84 10.41 -47.82
CA LEU A 60 -30.02 11.19 -47.46
C LEU A 60 -31.01 10.45 -46.53
N PRO A 61 -31.34 9.16 -46.74
CA PRO A 61 -32.20 8.39 -45.84
C PRO A 61 -31.74 8.37 -44.38
N PHE A 62 -30.43 8.41 -44.11
CA PHE A 62 -29.91 8.40 -42.75
C PHE A 62 -30.31 9.66 -41.97
N PHE A 63 -30.50 10.80 -42.64
CA PHE A 63 -31.03 12.01 -42.02
C PHE A 63 -32.54 11.95 -41.84
N LEU A 64 -33.26 11.44 -42.85
CA LEU A 64 -34.73 11.47 -42.87
C LEU A 64 -35.35 10.41 -41.96
N PHE A 65 -34.76 9.22 -41.86
CA PHE A 65 -35.44 8.07 -41.28
C PHE A 65 -34.74 7.45 -40.06
N SER A 66 -33.52 7.86 -39.70
CA SER A 66 -32.81 7.27 -38.54
C SER A 66 -33.58 7.41 -37.24
N ALA A 67 -34.19 8.57 -36.98
CA ALA A 67 -34.96 8.80 -35.75
C ALA A 67 -36.14 7.83 -35.63
N THR A 68 -36.91 7.69 -36.71
CA THR A 68 -38.05 6.76 -36.82
C THR A 68 -37.58 5.30 -36.71
N ALA A 69 -36.47 4.95 -37.38
CA ALA A 69 -35.87 3.62 -37.29
C ALA A 69 -35.48 3.24 -35.86
N GLY A 70 -34.89 4.18 -35.11
CA GLY A 70 -34.57 3.99 -33.70
C GLY A 70 -35.80 3.74 -32.82
N GLN A 71 -36.87 4.52 -33.01
CA GLN A 71 -38.14 4.32 -32.29
C GLN A 71 -38.78 2.95 -32.60
N LEU A 72 -38.80 2.55 -33.87
CA LEU A 72 -39.35 1.26 -34.29
C LEU A 72 -38.53 0.08 -33.75
N ALA A 73 -37.20 0.21 -33.71
CA ALA A 73 -36.29 -0.79 -33.16
C ALA A 73 -36.43 -0.97 -31.64
N ASP A 74 -36.79 0.07 -30.88
CA ASP A 74 -37.08 -0.04 -29.45
C ASP A 74 -38.52 -0.57 -29.17
N LYS A 75 -39.47 -0.29 -30.09
CA LYS A 75 -40.89 -0.66 -29.97
C LYS A 75 -41.17 -2.13 -30.29
N PHE A 76 -40.54 -2.67 -31.34
CA PHE A 76 -40.81 -4.02 -31.84
C PHE A 76 -39.71 -5.02 -31.49
N GLU A 77 -40.02 -6.31 -31.64
CA GLU A 77 -39.05 -7.41 -31.45
C GLU A 77 -37.96 -7.32 -32.52
N LYS A 78 -36.70 -7.23 -32.08
CA LYS A 78 -35.57 -6.80 -32.94
C LYS A 78 -35.18 -7.85 -33.98
N ALA A 79 -35.30 -9.15 -33.66
CA ALA A 79 -34.98 -10.21 -34.62
C ALA A 79 -36.03 -10.27 -35.74
N ARG A 80 -37.32 -10.15 -35.42
CA ARG A 80 -38.41 -10.06 -36.40
C ARG A 80 -38.29 -8.82 -37.26
N LEU A 81 -37.99 -7.67 -36.67
CA LEU A 81 -37.79 -6.44 -37.44
C LEU A 81 -36.59 -6.58 -38.40
N THR A 82 -35.50 -7.21 -37.95
CA THR A 82 -34.34 -7.53 -38.80
C THR A 82 -34.73 -8.40 -39.99
N ARG A 83 -35.52 -9.46 -39.79
CA ARG A 83 -35.99 -10.35 -40.88
C ARG A 83 -36.84 -9.59 -41.90
N ILE A 84 -37.74 -8.72 -41.46
CA ILE A 84 -38.60 -7.89 -42.33
C ILE A 84 -37.73 -6.96 -43.19
N ILE A 85 -36.75 -6.29 -42.58
CA ILE A 85 -35.85 -5.38 -43.29
C ILE A 85 -34.98 -6.14 -44.31
N LYS A 86 -34.59 -7.39 -44.02
CA LYS A 86 -33.87 -8.24 -44.97
C LYS A 86 -34.74 -8.74 -46.13
N VAL A 87 -36.03 -8.94 -45.93
CA VAL A 87 -36.97 -9.18 -47.05
C VAL A 87 -37.08 -7.94 -47.94
N ALA A 88 -37.16 -6.74 -47.33
CA ALA A 88 -37.17 -5.48 -48.09
C ALA A 88 -35.87 -5.28 -48.90
N GLU A 89 -34.72 -5.75 -48.41
CA GLU A 89 -33.45 -5.74 -49.15
C GLU A 89 -33.53 -6.59 -50.42
N ILE A 90 -34.11 -7.80 -50.37
CA ILE A 90 -34.31 -8.65 -51.56
C ILE A 90 -35.15 -7.92 -52.60
N PHE A 91 -36.24 -7.27 -52.17
CA PHE A 91 -37.08 -6.49 -53.08
C PHE A 91 -36.31 -5.33 -53.73
N CYS A 92 -35.52 -4.58 -52.95
CA CYS A 92 -34.67 -3.53 -53.48
C CYS A 92 -33.64 -4.07 -54.49
N MET A 93 -33.06 -5.24 -54.22
CA MET A 93 -32.08 -5.87 -55.12
C MET A 93 -32.70 -6.49 -56.36
N LEU A 94 -33.96 -6.94 -56.32
CA LEU A 94 -34.70 -7.33 -57.52
C LEU A 94 -34.95 -6.12 -58.44
N LEU A 95 -35.34 -4.97 -57.87
CA LEU A 95 -35.45 -3.72 -58.62
C LEU A 95 -34.07 -3.27 -59.15
N GLY A 96 -33.02 -3.41 -58.34
CA GLY A 96 -31.65 -3.14 -58.76
C GLY A 96 -31.20 -4.01 -59.94
N ALA A 97 -31.51 -5.31 -59.89
CA ALA A 97 -31.23 -6.26 -60.96
C ALA A 97 -31.94 -5.88 -62.27
N ILE A 98 -33.22 -5.49 -62.20
CA ILE A 98 -33.97 -4.94 -63.34
C ILE A 98 -33.24 -3.70 -63.89
N GLY A 99 -32.88 -2.75 -63.03
CA GLY A 99 -32.16 -1.53 -63.45
C GLY A 99 -30.80 -1.82 -64.12
N LEU A 100 -30.06 -2.82 -63.65
CA LEU A 100 -28.75 -3.22 -64.19
C LEU A 100 -28.91 -3.93 -65.55
N VAL A 101 -29.89 -4.83 -65.69
CA VAL A 101 -30.15 -5.58 -66.94
C VAL A 101 -30.66 -4.65 -68.04
N PHE A 102 -31.62 -3.76 -67.71
CA PHE A 102 -32.21 -2.80 -68.65
C PHE A 102 -31.41 -1.50 -68.79
N LYS A 103 -30.28 -1.36 -68.08
CA LYS A 103 -29.34 -0.23 -68.19
C LYS A 103 -30.00 1.15 -67.93
N LEU A 104 -30.77 1.26 -66.85
CA LEU A 104 -31.55 2.47 -66.50
C LEU A 104 -30.87 3.30 -65.38
N PRO A 105 -30.02 4.30 -65.70
CA PRO A 105 -29.17 4.98 -64.70
C PRO A 105 -29.95 5.76 -63.63
N ILE A 106 -31.00 6.49 -64.01
CA ILE A 106 -31.82 7.25 -63.04
C ILE A 106 -32.60 6.30 -62.11
N PHE A 107 -33.13 5.21 -62.67
CA PHE A 107 -33.82 4.19 -61.89
C PHE A 107 -32.87 3.52 -60.88
N LEU A 108 -31.62 3.25 -61.27
CA LEU A 108 -30.60 2.73 -60.37
C LEU A 108 -30.27 3.69 -59.22
N ILE A 109 -30.23 5.00 -59.48
CA ILE A 109 -30.05 6.02 -58.43
C ILE A 109 -31.26 6.03 -57.47
N PHE A 110 -32.48 5.85 -57.97
CA PHE A 110 -33.66 5.69 -57.12
C PHE A 110 -33.59 4.41 -56.28
N VAL A 111 -33.18 3.27 -56.85
CA VAL A 111 -32.96 2.04 -56.06
C VAL A 111 -31.87 2.23 -55.01
N LEU A 112 -30.84 3.03 -55.30
CA LEU A 112 -29.80 3.38 -54.33
C LEU A 112 -30.36 4.15 -53.12
N PHE A 113 -31.37 5.02 -53.32
CA PHE A 113 -32.11 5.65 -52.22
C PHE A 113 -32.88 4.62 -51.39
N LEU A 114 -33.56 3.66 -52.03
CA LEU A 114 -34.27 2.58 -51.34
C LEU A 114 -33.32 1.72 -50.50
N MET A 115 -32.14 1.41 -51.05
CA MET A 115 -31.06 0.73 -50.31
C MET A 115 -30.55 1.54 -49.12
N GLY A 116 -30.30 2.84 -49.30
CA GLY A 116 -29.92 3.73 -48.19
C GLY A 116 -31.00 3.76 -47.09
N THR A 117 -32.27 3.69 -47.49
CA THR A 117 -33.41 3.58 -46.56
C THR A 117 -33.35 2.26 -45.81
N GLN A 118 -33.22 1.13 -46.49
CA GLN A 118 -33.08 -0.18 -45.86
C GLN A 118 -31.92 -0.21 -44.85
N SER A 119 -30.75 0.32 -45.24
CA SER A 119 -29.56 0.42 -44.38
C SER A 119 -29.79 1.29 -43.14
N THR A 120 -30.55 2.39 -43.29
CA THR A 120 -30.93 3.27 -42.18
C THR A 120 -31.76 2.54 -41.14
N PHE A 121 -32.70 1.69 -41.56
CA PHE A 121 -33.52 0.89 -40.65
C PHE A 121 -32.76 -0.27 -40.01
N PHE A 122 -31.79 -0.86 -40.72
CA PHE A 122 -30.96 -1.94 -40.18
C PHE A 122 -29.89 -1.45 -39.19
N GLY A 123 -29.40 -0.21 -39.33
CA GLY A 123 -28.33 0.37 -38.52
C GLY A 123 -28.54 0.31 -37.00
N PRO A 124 -29.66 0.82 -36.46
CA PRO A 124 -29.97 0.75 -35.02
C PRO A 124 -30.11 -0.68 -34.48
N LEU A 125 -30.59 -1.61 -35.30
CA LEU A 125 -30.81 -3.00 -34.91
C LEU A 125 -29.48 -3.73 -34.69
N LYS A 126 -28.55 -3.66 -35.65
CA LYS A 126 -27.30 -4.43 -35.56
C LYS A 126 -26.47 -4.08 -34.32
N TYR A 127 -26.36 -2.81 -33.96
CA TYR A 127 -25.56 -2.38 -32.81
C TYR A 127 -26.29 -2.50 -31.47
N SER A 128 -27.63 -2.49 -31.47
CA SER A 128 -28.41 -2.68 -30.24
C SER A 128 -28.59 -4.15 -29.87
N LEU A 129 -28.53 -5.07 -30.85
CA LEU A 129 -28.56 -6.53 -30.64
C LEU A 129 -27.27 -7.07 -29.97
N LEU A 130 -26.12 -6.45 -30.21
CA LEU A 130 -24.83 -6.90 -29.65
C LEU A 130 -24.83 -7.03 -28.12
N PRO A 131 -25.15 -5.97 -27.34
CA PRO A 131 -25.18 -6.05 -25.89
C PRO A 131 -26.32 -6.91 -25.34
N GLU A 132 -27.27 -7.34 -26.17
CA GLU A 132 -28.34 -8.27 -25.75
C GLU A 132 -27.94 -9.73 -25.96
N HIS A 133 -27.03 -10.03 -26.88
CA HIS A 133 -26.57 -11.39 -27.18
C HIS A 133 -25.17 -11.70 -26.63
N LEU A 134 -24.42 -10.70 -26.20
CA LEU A 134 -23.06 -10.82 -25.67
C LEU A 134 -23.00 -10.41 -24.20
N ALA A 135 -22.09 -11.04 -23.45
CA ALA A 135 -21.76 -10.58 -22.10
C ALA A 135 -20.92 -9.29 -22.15
N ASP A 136 -20.81 -8.58 -21.03
CA ASP A 136 -20.08 -7.30 -20.98
C ASP A 136 -18.59 -7.44 -21.36
N ASP A 137 -17.94 -8.54 -20.98
CA ASP A 137 -16.56 -8.86 -21.32
C ASP A 137 -16.38 -9.29 -22.78
N GLU A 138 -17.48 -9.62 -23.44
CA GLU A 138 -17.56 -10.06 -24.83
C GLU A 138 -17.89 -8.91 -25.80
N LEU A 139 -18.40 -7.79 -25.29
CA LEU A 139 -18.94 -6.69 -26.10
C LEU A 139 -17.89 -6.01 -26.99
N ILE A 140 -16.66 -5.83 -26.49
CA ILE A 140 -15.55 -5.30 -27.30
C ILE A 140 -15.19 -6.24 -28.44
N GLY A 141 -15.07 -7.53 -28.15
CA GLY A 141 -14.76 -8.54 -29.16
C GLY A 141 -15.83 -8.65 -30.25
N GLY A 142 -17.11 -8.54 -29.86
CA GLY A 142 -18.24 -8.49 -30.79
C GLY A 142 -18.20 -7.26 -31.70
N ASN A 143 -17.99 -6.06 -31.13
CA ASN A 143 -17.83 -4.83 -31.91
C ASN A 143 -16.61 -4.89 -32.84
N ALA A 144 -15.48 -5.39 -32.36
CA ALA A 144 -14.28 -5.55 -33.16
C ALA A 144 -14.50 -6.43 -34.40
N LEU A 145 -15.21 -7.56 -34.24
CA LEU A 145 -15.52 -8.46 -35.35
C LEU A 145 -16.51 -7.85 -36.33
N ILE A 146 -17.61 -7.24 -35.86
CA ILE A 146 -18.59 -6.57 -36.73
C ILE A 146 -17.91 -5.45 -37.53
N SER A 147 -17.09 -4.61 -36.89
CA SER A 147 -16.38 -3.53 -37.60
C SER A 147 -15.37 -4.08 -38.60
N ALA A 148 -14.51 -5.03 -38.21
CA ALA A 148 -13.56 -5.65 -39.13
C ALA A 148 -14.26 -6.31 -40.33
N GLY A 149 -15.34 -7.05 -40.08
CA GLY A 149 -16.18 -7.65 -41.11
C GLY A 149 -16.80 -6.62 -42.03
N THR A 150 -17.28 -5.49 -41.50
CA THR A 150 -17.83 -4.38 -42.31
C THR A 150 -16.80 -3.81 -43.26
N PHE A 151 -15.58 -3.50 -42.80
CA PHE A 151 -14.53 -2.94 -43.66
C PHE A 151 -14.05 -3.93 -44.73
N ILE A 152 -13.93 -5.22 -44.38
CA ILE A 152 -13.61 -6.27 -45.34
C ILE A 152 -14.75 -6.42 -46.37
N ALA A 153 -16.01 -6.37 -45.93
CA ALA A 153 -17.18 -6.44 -46.80
C ALA A 153 -17.25 -5.25 -47.78
N ILE A 154 -16.98 -4.02 -47.30
CA ILE A 154 -16.86 -2.82 -48.14
C ILE A 154 -15.79 -3.04 -49.21
N LEU A 155 -14.60 -3.48 -48.79
CA LEU A 155 -13.48 -3.71 -49.70
C LEU A 155 -13.80 -4.76 -50.78
N LEU A 156 -14.30 -5.93 -50.37
CA LEU A 156 -14.67 -7.00 -51.29
C LEU A 156 -15.79 -6.56 -52.22
N GLY A 157 -16.82 -5.87 -51.70
CA GLY A 157 -17.92 -5.34 -52.50
C GLY A 157 -17.42 -4.36 -53.56
N THR A 158 -16.55 -3.41 -53.19
CA THR A 158 -15.97 -2.45 -54.13
C THR A 158 -15.10 -3.13 -55.19
N ILE A 159 -14.22 -4.07 -54.81
CA ILE A 159 -13.36 -4.78 -55.76
C ILE A 159 -14.20 -5.63 -56.72
N MET A 160 -15.12 -6.42 -56.19
CA MET A 160 -16.01 -7.28 -56.99
C MET A 160 -16.89 -6.44 -57.91
N GLY A 161 -17.46 -5.34 -57.42
CA GLY A 161 -18.33 -4.45 -58.19
C GLY A 161 -17.59 -3.75 -59.33
N GLY A 162 -16.33 -3.34 -59.09
CA GLY A 162 -15.45 -2.80 -60.13
C GLY A 162 -15.14 -3.84 -61.20
N PHE A 163 -14.64 -5.01 -60.77
CA PHE A 163 -14.18 -6.07 -61.66
C PHE A 163 -15.31 -6.66 -62.52
N VAL A 164 -16.50 -6.86 -61.95
CA VAL A 164 -17.63 -7.46 -62.67
C VAL A 164 -18.03 -6.62 -63.88
N THR A 165 -17.88 -5.30 -63.84
CA THR A 165 -18.27 -4.40 -64.94
C THR A 165 -17.32 -4.40 -66.14
N VAL A 166 -16.14 -5.03 -66.00
CA VAL A 166 -15.13 -5.12 -67.07
C VAL A 166 -15.44 -6.26 -68.06
N PHE A 167 -16.24 -7.27 -67.68
CA PHE A 167 -16.58 -8.40 -68.54
C PHE A 167 -17.72 -8.07 -69.53
N PRO A 168 -17.72 -8.66 -70.75
CA PRO A 168 -18.75 -8.43 -71.77
C PRO A 168 -20.21 -8.67 -71.31
N GLU A 169 -20.44 -9.61 -70.38
CA GLU A 169 -21.75 -9.87 -69.74
C GLU A 169 -21.83 -9.44 -68.26
N GLY A 170 -20.90 -8.57 -67.85
CA GLY A 170 -20.69 -8.17 -66.47
C GLY A 170 -21.93 -7.66 -65.73
N MET A 171 -22.77 -6.87 -66.40
CA MET A 171 -23.99 -6.30 -65.79
C MET A 171 -25.06 -7.35 -65.46
N LYS A 172 -25.17 -8.41 -66.27
CA LYS A 172 -26.08 -9.53 -65.96
C LYS A 172 -25.56 -10.33 -64.76
N ALA A 173 -24.24 -10.58 -64.70
CA ALA A 173 -23.61 -11.22 -63.56
C ALA A 173 -23.77 -10.37 -62.27
N ALA A 174 -23.64 -9.05 -62.38
CA ALA A 174 -23.90 -8.12 -61.28
C ALA A 174 -25.35 -8.22 -60.77
N ALA A 175 -26.32 -8.26 -61.69
CA ALA A 175 -27.75 -8.37 -61.37
C ALA A 175 -28.08 -9.68 -60.61
N VAL A 176 -27.45 -10.80 -60.98
CA VAL A 176 -27.61 -12.06 -60.25
C VAL A 176 -26.95 -11.98 -58.87
N ALA A 177 -25.71 -11.47 -58.79
CA ALA A 177 -24.95 -11.39 -57.56
C ALA A 177 -25.65 -10.58 -56.46
N VAL A 178 -26.22 -9.41 -56.80
CA VAL A 178 -26.92 -8.56 -55.80
C VAL A 178 -28.12 -9.24 -55.17
N VAL A 179 -28.86 -10.04 -55.95
CA VAL A 179 -30.02 -10.79 -55.45
C VAL A 179 -29.55 -11.98 -54.60
N VAL A 180 -28.52 -12.70 -55.05
CA VAL A 180 -27.95 -13.83 -54.29
C VAL A 180 -27.43 -13.38 -52.93
N PHE A 181 -26.68 -12.28 -52.86
CA PHE A 181 -26.19 -11.74 -51.58
C PHE A 181 -27.33 -11.38 -50.63
N ALA A 182 -28.41 -10.77 -51.13
CA ALA A 182 -29.59 -10.44 -50.32
C ALA A 182 -30.33 -11.69 -49.82
N ILE A 183 -30.51 -12.72 -50.67
CA ILE A 183 -31.16 -13.98 -50.27
C ILE A 183 -30.35 -14.72 -49.21
N VAL A 184 -29.03 -14.83 -49.38
CA VAL A 184 -28.18 -15.49 -48.39
C VAL A 184 -28.12 -14.68 -47.09
N GLY A 185 -28.07 -13.35 -47.17
CA GLY A 185 -28.15 -12.45 -46.02
C GLY A 185 -29.47 -12.60 -45.24
N TRP A 186 -30.59 -12.74 -45.95
CA TRP A 186 -31.89 -13.04 -45.35
C TRP A 186 -31.92 -14.43 -44.71
N GLY A 187 -31.40 -15.46 -45.38
CA GLY A 187 -31.29 -16.82 -44.85
C GLY A 187 -30.50 -16.86 -43.53
N ALA A 188 -29.40 -16.11 -43.43
CA ALA A 188 -28.66 -15.95 -42.18
C ALA A 188 -29.51 -15.25 -41.09
N SER A 189 -30.33 -14.26 -41.45
CA SER A 189 -31.17 -13.51 -40.50
C SER A 189 -32.25 -14.36 -39.80
N LEU A 190 -32.65 -15.50 -40.40
CA LEU A 190 -33.63 -16.42 -39.81
C LEU A 190 -33.10 -17.07 -38.52
N PHE A 191 -31.79 -17.26 -38.41
CA PHE A 191 -31.14 -17.87 -37.26
C PHE A 191 -30.81 -16.88 -36.13
N ILE A 192 -31.16 -15.59 -36.28
CA ILE A 192 -30.99 -14.60 -35.21
C ILE A 192 -31.94 -14.93 -34.04
N PRO A 193 -31.42 -15.10 -32.80
CA PRO A 193 -32.22 -15.42 -31.62
C PRO A 193 -33.29 -14.37 -31.29
N TYR A 194 -34.37 -14.83 -30.66
CA TYR A 194 -35.45 -13.97 -30.17
C TYR A 194 -34.93 -12.87 -29.23
N THR A 195 -35.37 -11.63 -29.42
CA THR A 195 -34.94 -10.48 -28.63
C THR A 195 -36.12 -9.57 -28.26
N PRO A 196 -36.56 -9.54 -26.98
CA PRO A 196 -37.81 -8.89 -26.60
C PRO A 196 -37.76 -7.35 -26.75
N ALA A 197 -38.90 -6.76 -27.11
CA ALA A 197 -39.05 -5.29 -27.15
C ALA A 197 -39.02 -4.69 -25.74
N ARG A 198 -38.14 -3.70 -25.52
CA ARG A 198 -37.93 -3.05 -24.21
C ARG A 198 -38.76 -1.78 -24.01
N ALA A 199 -39.33 -1.20 -25.05
CA ALA A 199 -40.17 0.01 -24.98
C ALA A 199 -41.50 -0.13 -25.74
N LYS A 200 -42.34 -1.10 -25.34
CA LYS A 200 -43.61 -1.42 -26.03
C LYS A 200 -44.61 -0.24 -26.11
N ASN A 201 -44.58 0.67 -25.14
CA ASN A 201 -45.55 1.76 -24.99
C ASN A 201 -45.15 3.06 -25.72
N ILE A 202 -44.08 3.05 -26.52
CA ILE A 202 -43.66 4.24 -27.26
C ILE A 202 -44.62 4.55 -28.42
N HIS A 203 -45.04 5.81 -28.51
CA HIS A 203 -45.76 6.33 -29.67
C HIS A 203 -44.74 6.74 -30.75
N VAL A 204 -44.84 6.13 -31.92
CA VAL A 204 -43.99 6.47 -33.08
C VAL A 204 -44.59 7.72 -33.70
N SER A 205 -43.84 8.81 -33.67
CA SER A 205 -44.24 10.11 -34.21
C SER A 205 -43.66 10.28 -35.62
N TRP A 206 -44.50 10.76 -36.53
CA TRP A 206 -44.14 10.95 -37.94
C TRP A 206 -43.56 12.35 -38.22
N ASN A 207 -43.42 13.18 -37.18
CA ASN A 207 -42.79 14.51 -37.29
C ASN A 207 -41.27 14.38 -37.19
N ILE A 208 -40.64 14.03 -38.32
CA ILE A 208 -39.22 13.72 -38.44
C ILE A 208 -38.31 14.84 -37.86
N PRO A 209 -38.46 16.13 -38.21
CA PRO A 209 -37.55 17.17 -37.70
C PRO A 209 -37.64 17.34 -36.18
N ARG A 210 -38.86 17.26 -35.63
CA ARG A 210 -39.07 17.36 -34.18
C ARG A 210 -38.41 16.20 -33.44
N GLU A 211 -38.53 14.99 -33.98
CA GLU A 211 -37.93 13.80 -33.36
C GLU A 211 -36.41 13.80 -33.40
N ILE A 212 -35.82 14.21 -34.53
CA ILE A 212 -34.36 14.39 -34.63
C ILE A 212 -33.90 15.38 -33.55
N ALA A 213 -34.57 16.52 -33.41
CA ALA A 213 -34.22 17.54 -32.42
C ALA A 213 -34.42 17.06 -30.97
N SER A 214 -35.46 16.27 -30.70
CA SER A 214 -35.71 15.68 -29.38
C SER A 214 -34.65 14.64 -29.01
N MET A 215 -34.28 13.79 -29.97
CA MET A 215 -33.29 12.74 -29.78
C MET A 215 -31.87 13.30 -29.58
N LEU A 216 -31.49 14.33 -30.36
CA LEU A 216 -30.21 15.02 -30.18
C LEU A 216 -30.13 15.74 -28.83
N ARG A 217 -31.22 16.38 -28.38
CA ARG A 217 -31.28 16.98 -27.03
C ARG A 217 -31.13 15.94 -25.93
N PHE A 218 -31.82 14.82 -26.02
CA PHE A 218 -31.71 13.72 -25.05
C PHE A 218 -30.28 13.21 -24.91
N VAL A 219 -29.56 13.07 -26.01
CA VAL A 219 -28.15 12.65 -25.96
C VAL A 219 -27.26 13.77 -25.42
N ALA A 220 -27.50 15.02 -25.79
CA ALA A 220 -26.70 16.18 -25.35
C ALA A 220 -26.78 16.42 -23.83
N GLU A 221 -27.85 15.99 -23.15
CA GLU A 221 -27.97 16.04 -21.69
C GLU A 221 -27.06 15.04 -20.96
N ARG A 222 -26.48 14.07 -21.68
CA ARG A 222 -25.58 13.04 -21.12
C ARG A 222 -24.19 13.18 -21.70
N ASP A 223 -23.32 13.86 -20.96
CA ASP A 223 -21.94 14.15 -21.37
C ASP A 223 -21.18 12.89 -21.85
N ASP A 224 -21.32 11.76 -21.16
CA ASP A 224 -20.60 10.53 -21.50
C ASP A 224 -21.05 9.89 -22.83
N ILE A 225 -22.36 9.92 -23.12
CA ILE A 225 -22.93 9.44 -24.40
C ILE A 225 -22.60 10.42 -25.52
N TYR A 226 -22.79 11.72 -25.28
CA TYR A 226 -22.50 12.78 -26.25
C TYR A 226 -21.04 12.75 -26.71
N LEU A 227 -20.10 12.62 -25.78
CA LEU A 227 -18.66 12.51 -26.09
C LEU A 227 -18.34 11.25 -26.92
N CYS A 228 -19.01 10.12 -26.66
CA CYS A 228 -18.84 8.91 -27.47
C CYS A 228 -19.32 9.13 -28.90
N ILE A 229 -20.50 9.74 -29.09
CA ILE A 229 -21.03 10.05 -30.43
C ILE A 229 -20.08 10.99 -31.17
N LEU A 230 -19.63 12.08 -30.54
CA LEU A 230 -18.71 13.01 -31.19
C LEU A 230 -17.41 12.34 -31.62
N GLY A 231 -16.85 11.47 -30.77
CA GLY A 231 -15.67 10.68 -31.10
C GLY A 231 -15.91 9.72 -32.28
N ILE A 232 -17.04 8.99 -32.29
CA ILE A 232 -17.40 8.10 -33.40
C ILE A 232 -17.60 8.90 -34.71
N SER A 233 -18.29 10.03 -34.65
CA SER A 233 -18.52 10.90 -35.82
C SER A 233 -17.22 11.50 -36.35
N TRP A 234 -16.29 11.83 -35.47
CA TRP A 234 -14.96 12.29 -35.86
C TRP A 234 -14.17 11.22 -36.63
N PHE A 235 -14.22 9.96 -36.20
CA PHE A 235 -13.62 8.85 -36.95
C PHE A 235 -14.21 8.73 -38.36
N TRP A 236 -15.53 8.85 -38.52
CA TRP A 236 -16.18 8.82 -39.84
C TRP A 236 -15.82 10.02 -40.72
N LEU A 237 -15.64 11.21 -40.13
CA LEU A 237 -15.12 12.39 -40.84
C LEU A 237 -13.72 12.13 -41.40
N ILE A 238 -12.80 11.60 -40.58
CA ILE A 238 -11.45 11.22 -41.00
C ILE A 238 -11.52 10.14 -42.08
N GLY A 239 -12.26 9.05 -41.84
CA GLY A 239 -12.40 7.96 -42.80
C GLY A 239 -12.91 8.43 -44.16
N SER A 240 -13.97 9.25 -44.17
CA SER A 240 -14.50 9.86 -45.39
C SER A 240 -13.48 10.76 -46.09
N ALA A 241 -12.71 11.54 -45.32
CA ALA A 241 -11.67 12.40 -45.88
C ALA A 241 -10.57 11.59 -46.56
N PHE A 242 -10.06 10.57 -45.89
CA PHE A 242 -8.99 9.73 -46.44
C PHE A 242 -9.45 8.92 -47.65
N LEU A 243 -10.58 8.21 -47.54
CA LEU A 243 -11.09 7.33 -48.60
C LEU A 243 -11.42 8.11 -49.89
N SER A 244 -11.99 9.32 -49.77
CA SER A 244 -12.31 10.15 -50.95
C SER A 244 -11.07 10.63 -51.70
N GLN A 245 -9.93 10.77 -51.00
CA GLN A 245 -8.69 11.28 -51.59
C GLN A 245 -7.77 10.20 -52.12
N PHE A 246 -7.91 8.91 -51.74
CA PHE A 246 -6.99 7.86 -52.18
C PHE A 246 -6.86 7.70 -53.71
N PRO A 247 -7.94 7.73 -54.52
CA PRO A 247 -7.80 7.64 -55.97
C PRO A 247 -7.03 8.83 -56.55
N THR A 248 -7.38 10.04 -56.12
CA THR A 248 -6.73 11.28 -56.56
C THR A 248 -5.27 11.37 -56.07
N PHE A 249 -4.98 10.88 -54.88
CA PHE A 249 -3.64 10.80 -54.30
C PHE A 249 -2.76 9.80 -55.05
N ALA A 250 -3.28 8.60 -55.35
CA ALA A 250 -2.56 7.62 -56.17
C ALA A 250 -2.22 8.19 -57.56
N LYS A 251 -3.20 8.81 -58.24
CA LYS A 251 -3.01 9.35 -59.60
C LYS A 251 -2.13 10.60 -59.62
N ASN A 252 -2.49 11.64 -58.87
CA ASN A 252 -1.94 12.99 -59.04
C ASN A 252 -0.67 13.24 -58.22
N ILE A 253 -0.39 12.43 -57.18
CA ILE A 253 0.77 12.62 -56.29
C ILE A 253 1.80 11.50 -56.46
N ILE A 254 1.35 10.24 -56.52
CA ILE A 254 2.24 9.09 -56.66
C ILE A 254 2.56 8.78 -58.13
N GLY A 255 1.67 9.16 -59.07
CA GLY A 255 1.77 8.75 -60.48
C GLY A 255 1.35 7.29 -60.72
N GLY A 256 0.62 6.70 -59.77
CA GLY A 256 0.19 5.31 -59.80
C GLY A 256 -1.14 5.09 -60.52
N GLY A 257 -1.32 3.86 -61.01
CA GLY A 257 -2.55 3.43 -61.68
C GLY A 257 -3.68 3.06 -60.73
N GLU A 258 -4.81 2.60 -61.29
CA GLU A 258 -6.01 2.17 -60.56
C GLU A 258 -5.73 1.06 -59.53
N MET A 259 -4.78 0.16 -59.85
CA MET A 259 -4.34 -0.89 -58.93
C MET A 259 -3.66 -0.34 -57.66
N VAL A 260 -2.95 0.81 -57.74
CA VAL A 260 -2.34 1.45 -56.57
C VAL A 260 -3.40 2.13 -55.71
N ALA A 261 -4.41 2.76 -56.31
CA ALA A 261 -5.56 3.29 -55.57
C ALA A 261 -6.32 2.17 -54.83
N THR A 262 -6.50 1.03 -55.48
CA THR A 262 -7.11 -0.17 -54.89
C THR A 262 -6.26 -0.73 -53.75
N LEU A 263 -4.93 -0.71 -53.88
CA LEU A 263 -4.01 -1.07 -52.79
C LEU A 263 -4.19 -0.16 -51.57
N PHE A 264 -4.33 1.15 -51.75
CA PHE A 264 -4.55 2.09 -50.63
C PHE A 264 -5.88 1.84 -49.92
N LEU A 265 -6.96 1.64 -50.67
CA LEU A 265 -8.28 1.27 -50.12
C LEU A 265 -8.22 -0.06 -49.35
N SER A 266 -7.46 -1.03 -49.89
CA SER A 266 -7.25 -2.34 -49.26
C SER A 266 -6.46 -2.22 -47.96
N ALA A 267 -5.32 -1.52 -47.99
CA ALA A 267 -4.45 -1.28 -46.85
C ALA A 267 -5.21 -0.61 -45.70
N PHE A 268 -6.02 0.40 -46.02
CA PHE A 268 -6.81 1.12 -45.05
C PHE A 268 -7.91 0.24 -44.43
N SER A 269 -8.62 -0.54 -45.24
CA SER A 269 -9.68 -1.44 -44.75
C SER A 269 -9.14 -2.56 -43.87
N VAL A 270 -8.03 -3.20 -44.29
CA VAL A 270 -7.34 -4.26 -43.52
C VAL A 270 -6.74 -3.68 -42.24
N GLY A 271 -6.15 -2.49 -42.31
CA GLY A 271 -5.58 -1.80 -41.15
C GLY A 271 -6.63 -1.56 -40.05
N ILE A 272 -7.82 -1.08 -40.39
CA ILE A 272 -8.90 -0.87 -39.41
C ILE A 272 -9.33 -2.20 -38.79
N GLY A 273 -9.47 -3.25 -39.60
CA GLY A 273 -9.78 -4.60 -39.11
C GLY A 273 -8.72 -5.13 -38.12
N ALA A 274 -7.44 -4.99 -38.46
CA ALA A 274 -6.33 -5.38 -37.59
C ALA A 274 -6.31 -4.56 -36.28
N GLY A 275 -6.53 -3.25 -36.38
CA GLY A 275 -6.63 -2.35 -35.22
C GLY A 275 -7.80 -2.70 -34.29
N ALA A 276 -8.95 -3.06 -34.86
CA ALA A 276 -10.11 -3.49 -34.11
C ALA A 276 -9.83 -4.78 -33.31
N LEU A 277 -9.19 -5.77 -33.94
CA LEU A 277 -8.78 -7.02 -33.28
C LEU A 277 -7.70 -6.80 -32.21
N LEU A 278 -6.72 -5.93 -32.49
CA LEU A 278 -5.68 -5.56 -31.54
C LEU A 278 -6.28 -4.86 -30.30
N CYS A 279 -7.25 -3.97 -30.50
CA CYS A 279 -7.96 -3.29 -29.42
C CYS A 279 -8.62 -4.30 -28.45
N ASN A 280 -9.27 -5.33 -28.98
CA ASN A 280 -9.83 -6.41 -28.17
C ASN A 280 -8.77 -7.14 -27.32
N ARG A 281 -7.59 -7.41 -27.91
CA ARG A 281 -6.48 -8.08 -27.21
C ARG A 281 -5.90 -7.21 -26.09
N ILE A 282 -5.79 -5.91 -26.31
CA ILE A 282 -5.22 -4.97 -25.34
C ILE A 282 -6.21 -4.69 -24.19
N LEU A 283 -7.51 -4.53 -24.49
CA LEU A 283 -8.53 -4.22 -23.47
C LEU A 283 -9.00 -5.44 -22.66
N ARG A 284 -8.68 -6.66 -23.09
CA ARG A 284 -9.05 -7.92 -22.40
C ARG A 284 -10.53 -7.97 -22.03
N GLY A 285 -11.40 -7.52 -22.94
CA GLY A 285 -12.86 -7.50 -22.75
C GLY A 285 -13.42 -6.33 -21.93
N LYS A 286 -12.61 -5.49 -21.29
CA LYS A 286 -13.12 -4.39 -20.44
C LYS A 286 -13.62 -3.21 -21.27
N VAL A 287 -14.91 -2.86 -21.17
CA VAL A 287 -15.54 -1.72 -21.85
C VAL A 287 -15.08 -0.36 -21.27
N VAL A 288 -13.87 0.07 -21.63
CA VAL A 288 -13.25 1.33 -21.19
C VAL A 288 -12.53 2.05 -22.33
N ALA A 289 -12.53 3.39 -22.34
CA ALA A 289 -11.91 4.23 -23.38
C ALA A 289 -10.37 4.37 -23.27
N THR A 290 -9.68 3.50 -22.52
CA THR A 290 -8.28 3.72 -22.06
C THR A 290 -7.30 4.02 -23.19
N TYR A 291 -7.50 3.42 -24.36
CA TYR A 291 -6.62 3.55 -25.51
C TYR A 291 -7.12 4.53 -26.59
N VAL A 292 -8.27 5.18 -26.39
CA VAL A 292 -8.82 6.15 -27.36
C VAL A 292 -7.85 7.31 -27.61
N PRO A 293 -7.23 7.97 -26.59
CA PRO A 293 -6.26 9.03 -26.85
C PRO A 293 -5.00 8.54 -27.59
N ILE A 294 -4.60 7.29 -27.36
CA ILE A 294 -3.46 6.67 -28.07
C ILE A 294 -3.82 6.43 -29.54
N GLY A 295 -5.04 5.96 -29.80
CA GLY A 295 -5.59 5.88 -31.15
C GLY A 295 -5.57 7.22 -31.87
N ALA A 296 -6.09 8.27 -31.23
CA ALA A 296 -6.09 9.62 -31.80
C ALA A 296 -4.67 10.14 -32.06
N LEU A 297 -3.74 9.95 -31.12
CA LEU A 297 -2.33 10.34 -31.29
C LEU A 297 -1.68 9.61 -32.47
N GLY A 298 -1.91 8.30 -32.61
CA GLY A 298 -1.39 7.53 -33.72
C GLY A 298 -1.88 8.05 -35.08
N ILE A 299 -3.19 8.31 -35.21
CA ILE A 299 -3.77 8.91 -36.43
C ILE A 299 -3.07 10.24 -36.78
N THR A 300 -2.81 11.11 -35.79
CA THR A 300 -2.12 12.39 -36.01
C THR A 300 -0.66 12.21 -36.44
N VAL A 301 0.10 11.36 -35.74
CA VAL A 301 1.53 11.17 -36.02
C VAL A 301 1.74 10.60 -37.42
N PHE A 302 1.05 9.51 -37.76
CA PHE A 302 1.17 8.90 -39.09
C PHE A 302 0.49 9.74 -40.18
N GLY A 303 -0.52 10.56 -39.85
CA GLY A 303 -1.10 11.54 -40.77
C GLY A 303 -0.13 12.65 -41.17
N PHE A 304 0.66 13.18 -40.23
CA PHE A 304 1.76 14.09 -40.54
C PHE A 304 2.88 13.37 -41.30
N ASP A 305 3.23 12.14 -40.91
CA ASP A 305 4.27 11.39 -41.61
C ASP A 305 3.89 11.13 -43.07
N LEU A 306 2.63 10.78 -43.34
CA LEU A 306 2.10 10.60 -44.70
C LEU A 306 2.27 11.85 -45.57
N PHE A 307 2.06 13.03 -44.99
CA PHE A 307 2.30 14.30 -45.69
C PHE A 307 3.78 14.47 -46.07
N PHE A 308 4.71 14.19 -45.16
CA PHE A 308 6.14 14.29 -45.42
C PHE A 308 6.66 13.16 -46.33
N ALA A 309 6.21 11.93 -46.15
CA ALA A 309 6.59 10.75 -46.93
C ALA A 309 6.18 10.88 -48.40
N SER A 310 5.07 11.57 -48.66
CA SER A 310 4.56 11.85 -50.01
C SER A 310 5.13 13.14 -50.62
N SER A 311 6.02 13.86 -49.92
CA SER A 311 6.70 15.03 -50.49
C SER A 311 7.74 14.59 -51.54
N HIS A 312 7.74 15.24 -52.70
CA HIS A 312 8.68 15.00 -53.81
C HIS A 312 8.75 13.53 -54.30
N PHE A 313 7.61 12.83 -54.41
CA PHE A 313 7.59 11.53 -55.10
C PHE A 313 7.99 11.78 -56.58
N PRO A 314 9.02 11.11 -57.14
CA PRO A 314 9.48 11.38 -58.50
C PRO A 314 8.38 11.00 -59.49
N SER A 315 7.74 12.00 -60.10
CA SER A 315 6.79 11.80 -61.20
C SER A 315 7.57 11.56 -62.48
N MET A 316 7.57 10.33 -62.99
CA MET A 316 7.94 10.11 -64.39
C MET A 316 6.73 10.47 -65.24
N HIS A 317 6.91 11.39 -66.18
CA HIS A 317 5.82 11.84 -67.06
C HIS A 317 5.44 10.80 -68.13
N ASP A 318 6.18 9.69 -68.25
CA ASP A 318 6.10 8.78 -69.39
C ASP A 318 5.48 7.40 -69.12
N HIS A 319 5.25 6.97 -67.86
CA HIS A 319 4.53 5.71 -67.57
C HIS A 319 3.87 5.67 -66.18
N VAL A 320 2.83 4.85 -66.06
CA VAL A 320 2.01 4.69 -64.85
C VAL A 320 2.64 3.69 -63.89
N VAL A 321 2.87 4.08 -62.63
CA VAL A 321 3.50 3.22 -61.61
C VAL A 321 2.55 2.07 -61.20
N GLY A 322 3.04 0.84 -61.29
CA GLY A 322 2.33 -0.38 -60.85
C GLY A 322 2.54 -0.70 -59.36
N ILE A 323 1.81 -1.70 -58.82
CA ILE A 323 1.92 -2.10 -57.40
C ILE A 323 3.35 -2.52 -57.02
N VAL A 324 3.97 -3.36 -57.85
CA VAL A 324 5.31 -3.92 -57.57
C VAL A 324 6.35 -2.80 -57.52
N GLU A 325 6.28 -1.86 -58.46
CA GLU A 325 7.19 -0.73 -58.53
C GLU A 325 6.95 0.28 -57.41
N PHE A 326 5.71 0.49 -56.99
CA PHE A 326 5.39 1.31 -55.84
C PHE A 326 5.99 0.72 -54.55
N LEU A 327 5.83 -0.59 -54.33
CA LEU A 327 6.32 -1.27 -53.12
C LEU A 327 7.82 -1.56 -53.13
N SER A 328 8.52 -1.46 -54.26
CA SER A 328 9.99 -1.58 -54.31
C SER A 328 10.70 -0.29 -53.89
N ARG A 329 10.02 0.85 -53.93
CA ARG A 329 10.57 2.16 -53.52
C ARG A 329 10.44 2.36 -52.02
N ALA A 330 11.52 2.78 -51.35
CA ALA A 330 11.52 3.05 -49.90
C ALA A 330 10.43 4.05 -49.46
N ARG A 331 10.16 5.09 -50.25
CA ARG A 331 9.08 6.05 -49.98
C ARG A 331 7.69 5.44 -50.18
N GLY A 332 7.52 4.52 -51.14
CA GLY A 332 6.25 3.82 -51.36
C GLY A 332 5.93 2.88 -50.20
N ILE A 333 6.92 2.16 -49.68
CA ILE A 333 6.78 1.36 -48.46
C ILE A 333 6.37 2.25 -47.27
N ARG A 334 7.02 3.42 -47.10
CA ARG A 334 6.68 4.36 -46.01
C ARG A 334 5.22 4.84 -46.10
N VAL A 335 4.78 5.30 -47.28
CA VAL A 335 3.39 5.70 -47.53
C VAL A 335 2.41 4.55 -47.25
N PHE A 336 2.74 3.34 -47.69
CA PHE A 336 1.93 2.16 -47.42
C PHE A 336 1.81 1.87 -45.92
N VAL A 337 2.92 1.93 -45.19
CA VAL A 337 2.95 1.76 -43.73
C VAL A 337 2.13 2.83 -43.05
N ASP A 338 2.27 4.11 -43.43
CA ASP A 338 1.48 5.20 -42.84
C ASP A 338 -0.01 4.98 -43.01
N LEU A 339 -0.46 4.56 -44.21
CA LEU A 339 -1.88 4.25 -44.47
C LEU A 339 -2.38 3.11 -43.59
N VAL A 340 -1.60 2.03 -43.44
CA VAL A 340 -1.93 0.90 -42.57
C VAL A 340 -1.97 1.34 -41.10
N MET A 341 -1.01 2.16 -40.65
CA MET A 341 -0.92 2.60 -39.27
C MET A 341 -2.02 3.59 -38.89
N ILE A 342 -2.36 4.54 -39.76
CA ILE A 342 -3.51 5.45 -39.58
C ILE A 342 -4.79 4.63 -39.41
N ALA A 343 -4.99 3.63 -40.28
CA ALA A 343 -6.12 2.73 -40.22
C ALA A 343 -6.15 1.88 -38.93
N LEU A 344 -5.01 1.31 -38.54
CA LEU A 344 -4.85 0.50 -37.33
C LEU A 344 -5.18 1.31 -36.07
N PHE A 345 -4.64 2.52 -35.94
CA PHE A 345 -4.97 3.40 -34.83
C PHE A 345 -6.41 3.91 -34.89
N GLY A 346 -6.99 4.06 -36.09
CA GLY A 346 -8.41 4.25 -36.32
C GLY A 346 -9.26 3.14 -35.69
N GLY A 347 -8.88 1.87 -35.89
CA GLY A 347 -9.50 0.71 -35.25
C GLY A 347 -9.43 0.75 -33.72
N ILE A 348 -8.26 1.12 -33.16
CA ILE A 348 -8.08 1.27 -31.70
C ILE A 348 -8.95 2.39 -31.14
N PHE A 349 -9.15 3.46 -31.92
CA PHE A 349 -9.95 4.62 -31.54
C PHE A 349 -11.46 4.32 -31.55
N ILE A 350 -11.98 3.67 -32.59
CA ILE A 350 -13.42 3.54 -32.82
C ILE A 350 -14.11 2.44 -32.00
N ILE A 351 -13.43 1.31 -31.77
CA ILE A 351 -14.05 0.14 -31.11
C ILE A 351 -14.48 0.41 -29.66
N PRO A 352 -13.64 1.00 -28.79
CA PRO A 352 -14.01 1.28 -27.40
C PRO A 352 -15.18 2.26 -27.31
N LEU A 353 -15.24 3.25 -28.21
CA LEU A 353 -16.31 4.24 -28.24
C LEU A 353 -17.66 3.62 -28.62
N ASN A 354 -17.70 2.73 -29.62
CA ASN A 354 -18.92 2.00 -29.96
C ASN A 354 -19.39 1.08 -28.82
N ALA A 355 -18.46 0.34 -28.19
CA ALA A 355 -18.79 -0.52 -27.06
C ALA A 355 -19.29 0.29 -25.84
N MET A 356 -18.67 1.44 -25.56
CA MET A 356 -19.12 2.35 -24.50
C MET A 356 -20.48 2.96 -24.78
N LEU A 357 -20.73 3.41 -26.02
CA LEU A 357 -22.03 3.94 -26.43
C LEU A 357 -23.14 2.90 -26.17
N GLN A 358 -22.89 1.64 -26.52
CA GLN A 358 -23.85 0.54 -26.33
C GLN A 358 -24.07 0.19 -24.85
N HIS A 359 -22.99 0.08 -24.08
CA HIS A 359 -23.04 -0.33 -22.67
C HIS A 359 -23.62 0.76 -21.76
N ARG A 360 -23.32 2.05 -22.03
CA ARG A 360 -23.82 3.20 -21.24
C ARG A 360 -25.24 3.63 -21.60
N SER A 361 -25.73 3.23 -22.77
CA SER A 361 -27.10 3.50 -23.17
C SER A 361 -28.08 2.63 -22.39
N GLU A 362 -29.09 3.25 -21.81
CA GLU A 362 -30.22 2.55 -21.19
C GLU A 362 -30.90 1.62 -22.19
N GLU A 363 -31.27 0.40 -21.75
CA GLU A 363 -31.84 -0.62 -22.61
C GLU A 363 -33.10 -0.16 -23.37
N SER A 364 -33.90 0.74 -22.77
CA SER A 364 -35.13 1.29 -23.35
C SER A 364 -34.92 2.40 -24.38
N HIS A 365 -33.70 2.95 -24.48
CA HIS A 365 -33.35 4.06 -25.37
C HIS A 365 -32.16 3.73 -26.29
N ARG A 366 -31.61 2.51 -26.19
CA ARG A 366 -30.36 2.11 -26.86
C ARG A 366 -30.43 2.25 -28.37
N SER A 367 -31.51 1.81 -29.02
CA SER A 367 -31.62 1.90 -30.49
C SER A 367 -31.76 3.35 -30.95
N ARG A 368 -32.46 4.18 -30.17
CA ARG A 368 -32.55 5.63 -30.41
C ARG A 368 -31.21 6.35 -30.22
N VAL A 369 -30.42 6.01 -29.22
CA VAL A 369 -29.07 6.58 -29.06
C VAL A 369 -28.16 6.22 -30.25
N ILE A 370 -28.25 4.97 -30.75
CA ILE A 370 -27.51 4.55 -31.95
C ILE A 370 -28.02 5.26 -33.21
N ALA A 371 -29.33 5.50 -33.32
CA ALA A 371 -29.90 6.30 -34.40
C ALA A 371 -29.39 7.74 -34.38
N ALA A 372 -29.32 8.37 -33.21
CA ALA A 372 -28.72 9.69 -33.03
C ALA A 372 -27.27 9.70 -33.52
N ASN A 373 -26.50 8.67 -33.14
CA ASN A 373 -25.12 8.49 -33.60
C ASN A 373 -25.03 8.42 -35.13
N ASN A 374 -25.92 7.67 -35.78
CA ASN A 374 -25.92 7.57 -37.25
C ASN A 374 -26.22 8.92 -37.92
N ILE A 375 -27.13 9.74 -37.36
CA ILE A 375 -27.43 11.09 -37.87
C ILE A 375 -26.19 11.99 -37.79
N VAL A 376 -25.53 12.02 -36.62
CA VAL A 376 -24.33 12.85 -36.44
C VAL A 376 -23.18 12.35 -37.31
N ASN A 377 -23.01 11.03 -37.46
CA ASN A 377 -22.01 10.46 -38.38
C ASN A 377 -22.25 10.89 -39.82
N ALA A 378 -23.51 10.82 -40.29
CA ALA A 378 -23.88 11.25 -41.63
C ALA A 378 -23.57 12.74 -41.84
N LEU A 379 -23.89 13.59 -40.85
CA LEU A 379 -23.55 15.01 -40.88
C LEU A 379 -22.05 15.25 -41.01
N PHE A 380 -21.24 14.55 -40.21
CA PHE A 380 -19.78 14.68 -40.22
C PHE A 380 -19.16 14.23 -41.54
N MET A 381 -19.69 13.19 -42.19
CA MET A 381 -19.24 12.76 -43.51
C MET A 381 -19.60 13.77 -44.61
N VAL A 382 -20.80 14.37 -44.58
CA VAL A 382 -21.20 15.42 -45.53
C VAL A 382 -20.35 16.67 -45.35
N VAL A 383 -20.13 17.09 -44.10
CA VAL A 383 -19.26 18.22 -43.77
C VAL A 383 -17.82 17.95 -44.24
N SER A 384 -17.32 16.72 -44.06
CA SER A 384 -16.01 16.30 -44.59
C SER A 384 -15.93 16.51 -46.11
N ALA A 385 -16.90 16.01 -46.86
CA ALA A 385 -16.95 16.16 -48.32
C ALA A 385 -17.02 17.63 -48.75
N ALA A 386 -17.79 18.47 -48.05
CA ALA A 386 -17.91 19.90 -48.33
C ALA A 386 -16.57 20.64 -48.07
N ILE A 387 -15.92 20.38 -46.93
CA ILE A 387 -14.61 20.96 -46.60
C ILE A 387 -13.56 20.57 -47.63
N ILE A 388 -13.51 19.30 -48.01
CA ILE A 388 -12.57 18.80 -49.03
C ILE A 388 -12.81 19.47 -50.38
N THR A 389 -14.07 19.55 -50.80
CA THR A 389 -14.43 20.23 -52.06
C THR A 389 -13.97 21.69 -52.05
N LEU A 390 -14.17 22.40 -50.93
CA LEU A 390 -13.73 23.77 -50.76
C LEU A 390 -12.19 23.90 -50.78
N VAL A 391 -11.48 23.03 -50.06
CA VAL A 391 -10.01 23.03 -50.01
C VAL A 391 -9.42 22.74 -51.39
N LEU A 392 -9.97 21.78 -52.12
CA LEU A 392 -9.54 21.48 -53.49
C LEU A 392 -9.86 22.62 -54.47
N HIS A 393 -10.99 23.34 -54.26
CA HIS A 393 -11.34 24.51 -55.07
C HIS A 393 -10.30 25.64 -54.96
N PHE A 394 -9.69 25.83 -53.78
CA PHE A 394 -8.59 26.79 -53.58
C PHE A 394 -7.22 26.29 -54.09
N GLY A 395 -7.18 25.20 -54.85
CA GLY A 395 -5.95 24.69 -55.48
C GLY A 395 -5.03 23.89 -54.55
N PHE A 396 -5.48 23.55 -53.33
CA PHE A 396 -4.69 22.69 -52.44
C PHE A 396 -4.64 21.25 -52.95
N THR A 397 -3.49 20.60 -52.77
CA THR A 397 -3.29 19.20 -53.19
C THR A 397 -3.93 18.20 -52.22
N PRO A 398 -4.23 16.95 -52.64
CA PRO A 398 -4.72 15.89 -51.73
C PRO A 398 -3.84 15.66 -50.49
N ARG A 399 -2.53 15.91 -50.58
CA ARG A 399 -1.61 15.84 -49.44
C ARG A 399 -1.95 16.87 -48.36
N ALA A 400 -2.30 18.09 -48.77
CA ALA A 400 -2.66 19.16 -47.84
C ALA A 400 -3.95 18.81 -47.07
N VAL A 401 -4.86 18.04 -47.67
CA VAL A 401 -6.04 17.50 -46.99
C VAL A 401 -5.63 16.57 -45.84
N PHE A 402 -4.69 15.65 -46.06
CA PHE A 402 -4.20 14.76 -44.99
C PHE A 402 -3.53 15.54 -43.85
N PHE A 403 -2.73 16.57 -44.18
CA PHE A 403 -2.11 17.45 -43.19
C PHE A 403 -3.18 18.20 -42.37
N LEU A 404 -4.17 18.79 -43.03
CA LEU A 404 -5.26 19.52 -42.38
C LEU A 404 -6.03 18.60 -41.42
N VAL A 405 -6.36 17.38 -41.85
CA VAL A 405 -7.06 16.41 -41.00
C VAL A 405 -6.20 16.01 -39.79
N ALA A 406 -4.90 15.75 -39.99
CA ALA A 406 -3.97 15.44 -38.89
C ALA A 406 -3.85 16.59 -37.88
N PHE A 407 -3.83 17.83 -38.37
CA PHE A 407 -3.78 19.04 -37.56
C PHE A 407 -5.07 19.26 -36.74
N ILE A 408 -6.24 19.15 -37.36
CA ILE A 408 -7.53 19.31 -36.65
C ILE A 408 -7.76 18.17 -35.65
N ASN A 409 -7.11 17.00 -35.84
CA ASN A 409 -7.17 15.90 -34.89
C ASN A 409 -6.44 16.20 -33.54
N ILE A 410 -5.56 17.22 -33.47
CA ILE A 410 -4.88 17.61 -32.23
C ILE A 410 -5.86 18.08 -31.15
N PRO A 411 -6.77 19.05 -31.40
CA PRO A 411 -7.85 19.39 -30.47
C PRO A 411 -8.65 18.17 -29.98
N VAL A 412 -8.90 17.20 -30.86
CA VAL A 412 -9.65 15.99 -30.53
C VAL A 412 -8.88 15.08 -29.57
N ILE A 413 -7.54 15.04 -29.64
CA ILE A 413 -6.74 14.35 -28.63
C ILE A 413 -7.03 14.95 -27.25
N PHE A 414 -6.95 16.27 -27.10
CA PHE A 414 -7.25 16.94 -25.83
C PHE A 414 -8.70 16.70 -25.38
N TYR A 415 -9.66 16.80 -26.29
CA TYR A 415 -11.06 16.58 -25.95
C TYR A 415 -11.36 15.13 -25.56
N SER A 416 -10.73 14.16 -26.24
CA SER A 416 -10.82 12.73 -25.92
C SER A 416 -10.19 12.38 -24.57
N THR A 417 -9.23 13.15 -24.06
CA THR A 417 -8.76 12.98 -22.67
C THR A 417 -9.82 13.35 -21.63
N GLY A 418 -10.82 14.17 -22.00
CA GLY A 418 -12.03 14.42 -21.20
C GLY A 418 -12.86 13.17 -20.92
N LEU A 419 -12.71 12.10 -21.73
CA LEU A 419 -13.36 10.80 -21.49
C LEU A 419 -12.71 10.03 -20.31
N LEU A 420 -11.45 10.31 -19.95
CA LEU A 420 -10.69 9.58 -18.91
C LEU A 420 -9.72 10.45 -18.11
N PRO A 421 -10.18 11.55 -17.47
CA PRO A 421 -9.31 12.42 -16.68
C PRO A 421 -8.62 11.66 -15.54
N GLU A 422 -9.31 10.67 -14.95
CA GLU A 422 -8.82 9.93 -13.80
C GLU A 422 -7.67 8.98 -14.11
N VAL A 423 -7.78 8.17 -15.18
CA VAL A 423 -6.77 7.16 -15.54
C VAL A 423 -5.48 7.82 -16.01
N LEU A 424 -5.61 8.88 -16.82
CA LEU A 424 -4.47 9.67 -17.29
C LEU A 424 -3.76 10.36 -16.12
N LEU A 425 -4.52 11.03 -15.24
CA LEU A 425 -3.94 11.73 -14.09
C LEU A 425 -3.27 10.76 -13.11
N LYS A 426 -3.84 9.56 -12.88
CA LYS A 426 -3.18 8.49 -12.10
C LYS A 426 -1.89 8.04 -12.75
N ASN A 427 -1.87 7.83 -14.07
CA ASN A 427 -0.65 7.38 -14.77
C ASN A 427 0.45 8.46 -14.72
N ILE A 428 0.11 9.72 -14.94
CA ILE A 428 1.04 10.85 -14.82
C ILE A 428 1.59 10.94 -13.40
N MET A 429 0.71 10.95 -12.38
CA MET A 429 1.11 10.97 -10.97
C MET A 429 1.97 9.77 -10.59
N ARG A 430 1.69 8.59 -11.16
CA ARG A 430 2.48 7.37 -10.92
C ARG A 430 3.90 7.52 -11.47
N ILE A 431 4.06 8.07 -12.67
CA ILE A 431 5.37 8.37 -13.25
C ILE A 431 6.10 9.39 -12.38
N VAL A 432 5.45 10.49 -12.03
CA VAL A 432 6.02 11.55 -11.17
C VAL A 432 6.50 10.98 -9.83
N PHE A 433 5.66 10.21 -9.14
CA PHE A 433 6.03 9.62 -7.85
C PHE A 433 7.12 8.55 -7.98
N ARG A 434 7.11 7.72 -9.02
CA ARG A 434 8.18 6.73 -9.26
C ARG A 434 9.52 7.39 -9.58
N VAL A 435 9.54 8.47 -10.33
CA VAL A 435 10.77 9.19 -10.69
C VAL A 435 11.29 10.02 -9.51
N LEU A 436 10.44 10.85 -8.91
CA LEU A 436 10.85 11.77 -7.85
C LEU A 436 11.04 11.06 -6.50
N CYS A 437 10.03 10.29 -6.06
CA CYS A 437 9.99 9.67 -4.74
C CYS A 437 10.40 8.19 -4.74
N ARG A 438 10.77 7.61 -5.89
CA ARG A 438 11.17 6.19 -6.02
C ARG A 438 10.20 5.25 -5.29
N VAL A 439 8.90 5.48 -5.49
CA VAL A 439 7.86 4.76 -4.73
C VAL A 439 7.92 3.26 -5.01
N GLU A 440 8.01 2.49 -3.94
CA GLU A 440 7.95 1.03 -3.94
C GLU A 440 6.64 0.58 -3.26
N VAL A 441 5.94 -0.38 -3.86
CA VAL A 441 4.69 -0.93 -3.31
C VAL A 441 4.87 -2.42 -3.08
N ARG A 442 4.60 -2.89 -1.87
CA ARG A 442 4.74 -4.28 -1.42
C ARG A 442 3.40 -4.82 -0.92
N GLY A 443 3.13 -6.10 -1.16
CA GLY A 443 1.95 -6.78 -0.64
C GLY A 443 0.64 -6.47 -1.38
N MET A 444 0.70 -6.15 -2.68
CA MET A 444 -0.50 -5.84 -3.47
C MET A 444 -1.50 -7.01 -3.50
N GLU A 445 -0.99 -8.25 -3.47
CA GLU A 445 -1.77 -9.48 -3.37
C GLU A 445 -2.70 -9.51 -2.14
N ASN A 446 -2.37 -8.79 -1.06
CA ASN A 446 -3.18 -8.76 0.15
C ASN A 446 -4.49 -7.96 -0.03
N LEU A 447 -4.54 -7.03 -1.00
CA LEU A 447 -5.79 -6.36 -1.36
C LEU A 447 -6.74 -7.31 -2.09
N GLU A 448 -6.21 -8.18 -2.95
CA GLU A 448 -7.01 -9.19 -3.65
C GLU A 448 -7.56 -10.24 -2.67
N LYS A 449 -6.74 -10.70 -1.70
CA LYS A 449 -7.17 -11.59 -0.60
C LYS A 449 -8.26 -10.98 0.30
N ALA A 450 -8.34 -9.64 0.35
CA ALA A 450 -9.30 -8.95 1.21
C ALA A 450 -10.74 -8.99 0.67
N GLY A 451 -10.92 -9.21 -0.64
CA GLY A 451 -12.22 -9.20 -1.31
C GLY A 451 -12.76 -7.79 -1.58
N ASP A 452 -14.05 -7.66 -1.85
CA ASP A 452 -14.65 -6.38 -2.26
C ASP A 452 -15.02 -5.46 -1.07
N ARG A 453 -15.26 -6.04 0.12
CA ARG A 453 -15.66 -5.32 1.34
C ARG A 453 -14.45 -5.05 2.23
N VAL A 454 -13.80 -3.91 1.99
CA VAL A 454 -12.53 -3.58 2.65
C VAL A 454 -12.52 -2.17 3.22
N VAL A 455 -12.05 -2.07 4.47
CA VAL A 455 -11.65 -0.81 5.09
C VAL A 455 -10.13 -0.77 5.18
N ILE A 456 -9.52 0.12 4.42
CA ILE A 456 -8.08 0.32 4.39
C ILE A 456 -7.71 1.36 5.45
N VAL A 457 -6.88 0.97 6.40
CA VAL A 457 -6.40 1.84 7.49
C VAL A 457 -4.93 2.15 7.29
N VAL A 458 -4.54 3.42 7.44
CA VAL A 458 -3.21 3.90 7.06
C VAL A 458 -2.66 4.88 8.09
N ASN A 459 -1.35 4.84 8.37
CA ASN A 459 -0.69 5.90 9.15
C ASN A 459 -0.60 7.19 8.32
N HIS A 460 -0.63 8.35 8.99
CA HIS A 460 -0.64 9.64 8.29
C HIS A 460 0.58 10.50 8.61
N ALA A 461 1.61 10.43 7.76
CA ALA A 461 2.91 11.09 7.92
C ALA A 461 3.05 12.43 7.18
N SER A 462 2.32 12.66 6.09
CA SER A 462 2.54 13.84 5.23
C SER A 462 1.32 14.25 4.41
N PHE A 463 1.37 15.44 3.80
CA PHE A 463 0.33 15.91 2.87
C PHE A 463 0.29 15.14 1.54
N ILE A 464 1.33 14.38 1.20
CA ILE A 464 1.37 13.59 -0.04
C ILE A 464 0.79 12.18 0.13
N ASP A 465 0.42 11.78 1.34
CA ASP A 465 -0.09 10.43 1.61
C ASP A 465 -1.39 10.12 0.83
N PRO A 466 -2.44 10.99 0.85
CA PRO A 466 -3.65 10.72 0.08
C PRO A 466 -3.45 10.60 -1.45
N PRO A 467 -2.75 11.52 -2.14
CA PRO A 467 -2.51 11.37 -3.58
C PRO A 467 -1.63 10.17 -3.91
N LEU A 468 -0.71 9.79 -3.02
CA LEU A 468 0.13 8.61 -3.19
C LEU A 468 -0.72 7.32 -3.13
N LEU A 469 -1.60 7.18 -2.12
CA LEU A 469 -2.55 6.07 -2.04
C LEU A 469 -3.51 6.03 -3.24
N ALA A 470 -4.09 7.18 -3.64
CA ALA A 470 -5.01 7.27 -4.77
C ALA A 470 -4.39 6.84 -6.12
N THR A 471 -3.08 7.00 -6.25
CA THR A 471 -2.31 6.70 -7.46
C THR A 471 -1.90 5.24 -7.56
N PHE A 472 -1.49 4.64 -6.44
CA PHE A 472 -0.94 3.29 -6.40
C PHE A 472 -1.97 2.21 -6.07
N LEU A 473 -3.08 2.55 -5.40
CA LEU A 473 -4.14 1.60 -5.11
C LEU A 473 -5.11 1.44 -6.30
N PRO A 474 -5.68 0.23 -6.49
CA PRO A 474 -6.58 -0.05 -7.60
C PRO A 474 -7.96 0.60 -7.42
N GLY A 475 -8.65 0.85 -8.54
CA GLY A 475 -9.99 1.42 -8.56
C GLY A 475 -10.06 2.89 -8.09
N MET A 476 -11.26 3.39 -7.81
CA MET A 476 -11.47 4.70 -7.17
C MET A 476 -11.85 4.49 -5.70
N PRO A 477 -10.85 4.45 -4.79
CA PRO A 477 -11.15 4.29 -3.38
C PRO A 477 -11.91 5.51 -2.83
N VAL A 478 -12.78 5.24 -1.86
CA VAL A 478 -13.49 6.30 -1.14
C VAL A 478 -12.61 6.81 -0.01
N PHE A 479 -12.24 8.08 -0.05
CA PHE A 479 -11.46 8.72 1.01
C PHE A 479 -12.38 9.42 2.01
N ALA A 480 -12.23 9.07 3.29
CA ALA A 480 -12.83 9.81 4.38
C ALA A 480 -11.91 10.98 4.79
N ILE A 481 -12.28 12.22 4.47
CA ILE A 481 -11.42 13.41 4.70
C ILE A 481 -12.16 14.43 5.57
N ASN A 482 -11.43 15.13 6.44
CA ASN A 482 -11.99 16.26 7.19
C ASN A 482 -12.56 17.34 6.25
N THR A 483 -13.78 17.81 6.51
CA THR A 483 -14.50 18.84 5.74
C THR A 483 -13.69 20.11 5.49
N GLN A 484 -12.88 20.58 6.45
CA GLN A 484 -12.06 21.79 6.29
C GLN A 484 -10.92 21.59 5.27
N MET A 485 -10.34 20.39 5.23
CA MET A 485 -9.26 20.07 4.29
C MET A 485 -9.81 20.01 2.85
N ALA A 486 -10.98 19.41 2.67
CA ALA A 486 -11.64 19.31 1.36
C ALA A 486 -11.95 20.68 0.71
N ARG A 487 -12.11 21.75 1.51
CA ARG A 487 -12.38 23.11 1.02
C ARG A 487 -11.14 23.84 0.49
N LYS A 488 -9.92 23.39 0.80
CA LYS A 488 -8.70 24.09 0.40
C LYS A 488 -8.49 24.04 -1.11
N TRP A 489 -8.12 25.18 -1.70
CA TRP A 489 -7.98 25.32 -3.16
C TRP A 489 -6.99 24.32 -3.78
N TRP A 490 -5.87 24.07 -3.10
CA TRP A 490 -4.82 23.15 -3.55
C TRP A 490 -5.20 21.66 -3.46
N VAL A 491 -6.29 21.32 -2.75
CA VAL A 491 -6.81 19.94 -2.67
C VAL A 491 -7.75 19.63 -3.84
N ARG A 492 -8.31 20.65 -4.50
CA ARG A 492 -9.26 20.47 -5.61
C ARG A 492 -8.76 19.58 -6.76
N PRO A 493 -7.48 19.65 -7.20
CA PRO A 493 -6.96 18.72 -8.20
C PRO A 493 -6.99 17.27 -7.74
N PHE A 494 -6.72 17.01 -6.45
CA PHE A 494 -6.79 15.67 -5.85
C PHE A 494 -8.22 15.15 -5.75
N LEU A 495 -9.22 16.00 -5.52
CA LEU A 495 -10.63 15.59 -5.49
C LEU A 495 -11.12 15.01 -6.83
N ARG A 496 -10.42 15.27 -7.95
CA ARG A 496 -10.70 14.65 -9.25
C ARG A 496 -10.20 13.21 -9.37
N LEU A 497 -9.32 12.75 -8.46
CA LEU A 497 -8.73 11.40 -8.48
C LEU A 497 -9.46 10.39 -7.60
N VAL A 498 -10.29 10.88 -6.68
CA VAL A 498 -10.87 10.10 -5.60
C VAL A 498 -12.30 10.53 -5.30
N LYS A 499 -13.12 9.58 -4.87
CA LYS A 499 -14.41 9.92 -4.27
C LYS A 499 -14.16 10.29 -2.82
N VAL A 500 -14.47 11.53 -2.43
CA VAL A 500 -14.31 11.99 -1.05
C VAL A 500 -15.64 12.01 -0.32
N VAL A 501 -15.64 11.49 0.90
CA VAL A 501 -16.72 11.68 1.86
C VAL A 501 -16.18 12.56 2.96
N PRO A 502 -16.74 13.78 3.14
CA PRO A 502 -16.35 14.61 4.27
C PRO A 502 -16.74 13.89 5.56
N MET A 503 -15.79 13.73 6.48
CA MET A 503 -16.03 13.21 7.83
C MET A 503 -16.17 14.38 8.79
N ASP A 504 -17.36 14.48 9.36
CA ASP A 504 -17.67 15.39 10.46
C ASP A 504 -18.15 14.53 11.65
N PRO A 505 -17.40 14.49 12.75
CA PRO A 505 -17.79 13.70 13.93
C PRO A 505 -19.13 14.15 14.53
N THR A 506 -19.62 15.34 14.19
CA THR A 506 -20.92 15.86 14.64
C THR A 506 -22.11 15.37 13.80
N LYS A 507 -21.89 14.66 12.68
CA LYS A 507 -22.94 14.25 11.73
C LYS A 507 -22.99 12.73 11.51
N PRO A 508 -23.79 11.98 12.30
CA PRO A 508 -23.89 10.52 12.24
C PRO A 508 -24.34 9.95 10.88
N LEU A 509 -25.07 10.73 10.08
CA LEU A 509 -25.57 10.34 8.76
C LEU A 509 -24.44 10.01 7.75
N LEU A 510 -23.27 10.63 7.91
CA LEU A 510 -22.12 10.41 7.02
C LEU A 510 -21.47 9.03 7.23
N ILE A 511 -21.49 8.52 8.47
CA ILE A 511 -21.00 7.17 8.80
C ILE A 511 -21.90 6.10 8.16
N LYS A 512 -23.24 6.29 8.19
CA LYS A 512 -24.18 5.38 7.50
C LYS A 512 -23.93 5.31 5.99
N SER A 513 -23.57 6.43 5.37
CA SER A 513 -23.20 6.47 3.95
C SER A 513 -21.93 5.67 3.66
N LEU A 514 -20.88 5.81 4.49
CA LEU A 514 -19.65 5.04 4.37
C LEU A 514 -19.90 3.54 4.52
N ILE A 515 -20.68 3.12 5.51
CA ILE A 515 -21.06 1.71 5.70
C ILE A 515 -21.75 1.15 4.45
N ARG A 516 -22.71 1.90 3.87
CA ARG A 516 -23.41 1.48 2.65
C ARG A 516 -22.45 1.35 1.46
N MET A 517 -21.49 2.26 1.32
CA MET A 517 -20.49 2.19 0.26
C MET A 517 -19.56 0.98 0.42
N VAL A 518 -19.07 0.72 1.62
CA VAL A 518 -18.23 -0.48 1.87
C VAL A 518 -19.03 -1.76 1.60
N ARG A 519 -20.30 -1.84 2.03
CA ARG A 519 -21.19 -2.98 1.73
C ARG A 519 -21.41 -3.21 0.23
N SER A 520 -21.44 -2.12 -0.56
CA SER A 520 -21.57 -2.17 -2.02
C SER A 520 -20.30 -2.61 -2.76
N GLY A 521 -19.24 -3.03 -2.04
CA GLY A 521 -18.00 -3.50 -2.64
C GLY A 521 -17.04 -2.37 -3.05
N ARG A 522 -17.17 -1.18 -2.46
CA ARG A 522 -16.23 -0.06 -2.69
C ARG A 522 -15.26 0.07 -1.52
N PRO A 523 -13.94 -0.18 -1.72
CA PRO A 523 -12.95 -0.01 -0.68
C PRO A 523 -12.92 1.42 -0.13
N CYS A 524 -12.87 1.54 1.20
CA CYS A 524 -12.79 2.83 1.88
C CYS A 524 -11.42 3.00 2.53
N ILE A 525 -10.73 4.10 2.23
CA ILE A 525 -9.46 4.48 2.85
C ILE A 525 -9.75 5.49 3.95
N ILE A 526 -9.28 5.18 5.15
CA ILE A 526 -9.43 6.03 6.32
C ILE A 526 -8.08 6.15 7.03
N PHE A 527 -7.72 7.38 7.40
CA PHE A 527 -6.58 7.65 8.29
C PHE A 527 -7.09 7.67 9.73
N PRO A 528 -6.87 6.61 10.53
CA PRO A 528 -7.50 6.50 11.85
C PRO A 528 -7.04 7.56 12.85
N GLU A 529 -5.88 8.20 12.61
CA GLU A 529 -5.35 9.30 13.41
C GLU A 529 -6.17 10.60 13.26
N GLY A 530 -6.93 10.74 12.17
CA GLY A 530 -7.73 11.94 11.86
C GLY A 530 -6.91 13.20 11.52
N ARG A 531 -5.57 13.14 11.64
CA ARG A 531 -4.62 14.24 11.38
C ARG A 531 -3.27 13.69 10.94
N ILE A 532 -2.48 14.54 10.29
CA ILE A 532 -1.06 14.27 10.05
C ILE A 532 -0.31 14.27 11.38
N THR A 533 0.52 13.25 11.61
CA THR A 533 1.33 13.12 12.83
C THR A 533 2.25 14.32 13.04
N VAL A 534 2.41 14.72 14.31
CA VAL A 534 3.36 15.77 14.74
C VAL A 534 4.49 15.21 15.61
N THR A 535 4.47 13.91 15.90
CA THR A 535 5.49 13.21 16.70
C THR A 535 6.34 12.31 15.82
N GLY A 536 5.79 11.79 14.71
CA GLY A 536 6.45 10.79 13.88
C GLY A 536 6.09 9.35 14.26
N SER A 537 5.41 9.19 15.40
CA SER A 537 4.79 7.95 15.86
C SER A 537 3.27 8.02 15.70
N LEU A 538 2.58 6.91 15.98
CA LEU A 538 1.12 6.86 16.00
C LEU A 538 0.57 7.81 17.07
N MET A 539 -0.39 8.64 16.67
CA MET A 539 -1.16 9.48 17.58
C MET A 539 -2.46 8.78 18.04
N LYS A 540 -3.39 9.54 18.62
CA LYS A 540 -4.72 9.07 19.00
C LYS A 540 -5.41 8.40 17.80
N ILE A 541 -5.78 7.14 17.96
CA ILE A 541 -6.54 6.37 16.98
C ILE A 541 -8.03 6.47 17.34
N TYR A 542 -8.84 6.91 16.38
CA TYR A 542 -10.30 6.94 16.55
C TYR A 542 -10.90 5.57 16.22
N GLU A 543 -11.93 5.16 16.95
CA GLU A 543 -12.64 3.88 16.76
C GLU A 543 -13.52 3.82 15.49
N GLY A 544 -13.88 4.96 14.91
CA GLY A 544 -14.77 5.07 13.76
C GLY A 544 -14.46 4.15 12.56
N PRO A 545 -13.21 4.02 12.10
CA PRO A 545 -12.85 3.09 11.02
C PRO A 545 -13.15 1.62 11.39
N GLY A 546 -12.90 1.24 12.64
CA GLY A 546 -13.19 -0.10 13.14
C GLY A 546 -14.69 -0.37 13.20
N LEU A 547 -15.49 0.63 13.59
CA LEU A 547 -16.96 0.53 13.57
C LEU A 547 -17.52 0.38 12.16
N ILE A 548 -16.96 1.12 11.20
CA ILE A 548 -17.36 0.97 9.79
C ILE A 548 -17.04 -0.45 9.30
N ALA A 549 -15.87 -0.99 9.65
CA ALA A 549 -15.49 -2.34 9.27
C ALA A 549 -16.42 -3.40 9.89
N ASP A 550 -16.71 -3.29 11.19
CA ASP A 550 -17.60 -4.21 11.91
C ASP A 550 -19.04 -4.16 11.36
N MET A 551 -19.60 -2.96 11.20
CA MET A 551 -20.98 -2.78 10.71
C MET A 551 -21.13 -3.14 9.23
N ALA A 552 -20.08 -2.99 8.43
CA ALA A 552 -20.10 -3.35 7.01
C ALA A 552 -19.75 -4.82 6.75
N ASP A 553 -19.42 -5.60 7.79
CA ASP A 553 -18.86 -6.94 7.67
C ASP A 553 -17.69 -6.96 6.68
N ALA A 554 -16.74 -6.06 6.93
CA ALA A 554 -15.61 -5.79 6.06
C ALA A 554 -14.28 -6.10 6.77
N LYS A 555 -13.30 -6.59 5.99
CA LYS A 555 -11.95 -6.80 6.50
C LYS A 555 -11.21 -5.47 6.62
N ILE A 556 -10.34 -5.37 7.61
CA ILE A 556 -9.42 -4.22 7.81
C ILE A 556 -8.09 -4.56 7.14
N VAL A 557 -7.64 -3.73 6.20
CA VAL A 557 -6.32 -3.86 5.55
C VAL A 557 -5.40 -2.72 6.03
N PRO A 558 -4.36 -3.03 6.84
CA PRO A 558 -3.40 -2.03 7.27
C PRO A 558 -2.38 -1.73 6.16
N ILE A 559 -2.12 -0.45 5.90
CA ILE A 559 -1.05 0.00 4.98
C ILE A 559 -0.09 0.93 5.72
N ARG A 560 1.20 0.57 5.73
CA ARG A 560 2.28 1.42 6.22
C ARG A 560 2.79 2.31 5.08
N ILE A 561 2.80 3.62 5.32
CA ILE A 561 3.55 4.60 4.53
C ILE A 561 4.85 4.91 5.28
N GLU A 562 5.98 4.58 4.67
CA GLU A 562 7.31 4.92 5.17
C GLU A 562 8.06 5.81 4.17
N GLY A 563 8.86 6.76 4.67
CA GLY A 563 9.67 7.67 3.87
C GLY A 563 9.05 9.07 3.75
N ALA A 564 7.72 9.14 3.69
CA ALA A 564 6.97 10.39 3.57
C ALA A 564 7.23 11.37 4.73
N GLN A 565 7.54 10.85 5.93
CA GLN A 565 7.89 11.63 7.12
C GLN A 565 9.15 12.49 6.96
N TYR A 566 10.07 12.10 6.06
CA TYR A 566 11.32 12.82 5.79
C TYR A 566 11.18 13.89 4.69
N SER A 567 10.01 14.00 4.07
CA SER A 567 9.75 14.98 3.01
C SER A 567 9.51 16.38 3.60
N ARG A 568 9.60 17.42 2.76
CA ARG A 568 9.20 18.78 3.15
C ARG A 568 7.69 18.95 3.34
N PHE A 569 6.90 17.98 2.87
CA PHE A 569 5.45 17.91 3.01
C PHE A 569 4.99 17.27 4.34
N SER A 570 5.92 16.92 5.22
CA SER A 570 5.66 16.44 6.59
C SER A 570 5.61 17.60 7.59
N ARG A 571 4.83 17.44 8.67
CA ARG A 571 4.77 18.38 9.79
C ARG A 571 5.92 18.22 10.80
N LEU A 572 6.84 17.29 10.59
CA LEU A 572 7.92 16.95 11.52
C LEU A 572 9.16 17.86 11.36
N SER A 573 8.92 19.15 11.11
CA SER A 573 9.97 20.17 11.08
C SER A 573 10.71 20.23 12.42
N GLY A 574 12.05 20.22 12.39
CA GLY A 574 12.88 20.26 13.60
C GLY A 574 12.96 18.95 14.38
N LYS A 575 12.02 18.02 14.19
CA LYS A 575 11.99 16.70 14.86
C LYS A 575 12.60 15.57 14.05
N VAL A 576 12.65 15.72 12.73
CA VAL A 576 13.22 14.73 11.82
C VAL A 576 14.11 15.43 10.81
N ARG A 577 15.23 14.80 10.46
CA ARG A 577 16.16 15.34 9.47
C ARG A 577 15.57 15.22 8.05
N ARG A 578 15.19 16.36 7.47
CA ARG A 578 14.62 16.46 6.11
C ARG A 578 15.72 16.83 5.10
N ARG A 579 16.52 15.84 4.69
CA ARG A 579 17.67 16.06 3.78
C ARG A 579 17.29 16.08 2.30
N HIS A 580 16.23 15.36 1.92
CA HIS A 580 15.84 15.20 0.52
C HIS A 580 14.48 15.84 0.27
N LEU A 581 14.35 16.56 -0.84
CA LEU A 581 13.07 17.12 -1.28
C LEU A 581 12.06 15.98 -1.57
N PHE A 582 12.56 14.89 -2.16
CA PHE A 582 11.81 13.69 -2.50
C PHE A 582 12.52 12.43 -1.94
N PRO A 583 12.26 12.03 -0.69
CA PRO A 583 12.79 10.79 -0.12
C PRO A 583 12.20 9.56 -0.82
N LYS A 584 12.88 8.41 -0.72
CA LYS A 584 12.28 7.12 -1.11
C LYS A 584 11.05 6.87 -0.25
N ILE A 585 9.92 6.50 -0.86
CA ILE A 585 8.69 6.15 -0.15
C ILE A 585 8.35 4.68 -0.40
N THR A 586 8.01 3.95 0.66
CA THR A 586 7.56 2.56 0.58
C THR A 586 6.13 2.47 1.10
N LEU A 587 5.26 1.83 0.31
CA LEU A 587 3.92 1.40 0.70
C LEU A 587 3.95 -0.10 0.99
N THR A 588 3.71 -0.48 2.25
CA THR A 588 3.63 -1.89 2.63
C THR A 588 2.20 -2.23 3.02
N ILE A 589 1.56 -3.07 2.21
CA ILE A 589 0.19 -3.53 2.42
C ILE A 589 0.24 -4.86 3.16
N LEU A 590 -0.29 -4.89 4.38
CA LEU A 590 -0.30 -6.07 5.23
C LEU A 590 -1.53 -6.93 5.00
N GLU A 591 -1.52 -8.14 5.56
CA GLU A 591 -2.63 -9.08 5.43
C GLU A 591 -3.92 -8.54 6.05
N PRO A 592 -5.09 -8.82 5.42
CA PRO A 592 -6.39 -8.37 5.92
C PRO A 592 -6.73 -9.03 7.26
N ARG A 593 -7.30 -8.27 8.18
CA ARG A 593 -7.70 -8.71 9.52
C ARG A 593 -9.19 -8.51 9.75
N GLY A 594 -9.82 -9.48 10.41
CA GLY A 594 -11.18 -9.32 10.93
C GLY A 594 -11.19 -8.48 12.20
N VAL A 595 -12.35 -7.87 12.50
CA VAL A 595 -12.57 -7.14 13.75
C VAL A 595 -12.64 -8.12 14.93
N GLY A 596 -13.29 -9.28 14.75
CA GLY A 596 -13.17 -10.42 15.66
C GLY A 596 -13.78 -10.22 17.04
N ILE A 597 -14.82 -9.38 17.16
CA ILE A 597 -15.49 -9.11 18.44
C ILE A 597 -16.72 -10.03 18.58
N PRO A 598 -16.86 -10.77 19.70
CA PRO A 598 -17.98 -11.67 19.92
C PRO A 598 -19.34 -10.99 19.73
N PRO A 599 -20.35 -11.67 19.13
CA PRO A 599 -21.68 -11.10 18.95
C PRO A 599 -22.40 -10.76 20.27
N SER A 600 -22.02 -11.41 21.38
CA SER A 600 -22.57 -11.17 22.72
C SER A 600 -22.28 -9.76 23.26
N VAL A 601 -21.20 -9.12 22.80
CA VAL A 601 -20.83 -7.77 23.26
C VAL A 601 -21.52 -6.73 22.40
N VAL A 602 -22.35 -5.89 23.03
CA VAL A 602 -23.18 -4.86 22.38
C VAL A 602 -22.92 -3.46 22.93
N GLY A 603 -23.50 -2.44 22.28
CA GLY A 603 -23.54 -1.07 22.80
C GLY A 603 -22.16 -0.40 22.93
N HIS A 604 -21.91 0.24 24.08
CA HIS A 604 -20.66 0.97 24.36
C HIS A 604 -19.45 0.04 24.47
N ALA A 605 -19.59 -1.11 25.15
CA ALA A 605 -18.52 -2.09 25.34
C ALA A 605 -17.99 -2.59 23.98
N ARG A 606 -18.89 -2.88 23.02
CA ARG A 606 -18.49 -3.29 21.67
C ARG A 606 -17.63 -2.23 20.98
N ARG A 607 -18.04 -0.97 21.05
CA ARG A 607 -17.29 0.15 20.45
C ARG A 607 -15.90 0.32 21.06
N HIS A 608 -15.82 0.17 22.38
CA HIS A 608 -14.55 0.25 23.11
C HIS A 608 -13.55 -0.83 22.65
N LEU A 609 -13.98 -2.10 22.63
CA LEU A 609 -13.13 -3.22 22.20
C LEU A 609 -12.70 -3.09 20.73
N ILE A 610 -13.58 -2.60 19.85
CA ILE A 610 -13.24 -2.30 18.46
C ILE A 610 -12.14 -1.25 18.37
N GLY A 611 -12.21 -0.20 19.20
CA GLY A 611 -11.16 0.81 19.31
C GLY A 611 -9.81 0.24 19.73
N LEU A 612 -9.80 -0.61 20.77
CA LEU A 612 -8.59 -1.30 21.24
C LEU A 612 -8.00 -2.22 20.16
N LYS A 613 -8.86 -3.01 19.50
CA LYS A 613 -8.43 -3.90 18.42
C LYS A 613 -7.84 -3.13 17.24
N LEU A 614 -8.46 -2.02 16.86
CA LEU A 614 -7.95 -1.16 15.79
C LEU A 614 -6.59 -0.55 16.18
N TYR A 615 -6.41 -0.16 17.44
CA TYR A 615 -5.11 0.28 17.93
C TYR A 615 -4.05 -0.83 17.88
N ASP A 616 -4.41 -2.08 18.19
CA ASP A 616 -3.52 -3.23 18.07
C ASP A 616 -3.16 -3.52 16.61
N VAL A 617 -4.09 -3.35 15.68
CA VAL A 617 -3.83 -3.43 14.24
C VAL A 617 -2.86 -2.33 13.78
N MET A 618 -3.07 -1.09 14.23
CA MET A 618 -2.20 0.02 13.87
C MET A 618 -0.79 -0.11 14.47
N SER A 619 -0.67 -0.45 15.76
CA SER A 619 0.63 -0.66 16.40
C SER A 619 1.35 -1.91 15.88
N GLY A 620 0.61 -2.99 15.60
CA GLY A 620 1.14 -4.19 14.93
C GLY A 620 1.66 -3.87 13.54
N MET A 621 0.93 -3.08 12.74
CA MET A 621 1.39 -2.61 11.44
C MET A 621 2.70 -1.83 11.54
N ILE A 622 2.88 -1.01 12.58
CA ILE A 622 4.14 -0.31 12.79
C ILE A 622 5.28 -1.29 13.08
N PHE A 623 5.05 -2.29 13.92
CA PHE A 623 6.07 -3.27 14.29
C PHE A 623 6.45 -4.22 13.12
N GLU A 624 5.46 -4.83 12.46
CA GLU A 624 5.65 -5.83 11.40
C GLU A 624 6.35 -5.30 10.15
N THR A 625 6.37 -3.98 9.97
CA THR A 625 7.02 -3.34 8.82
C THR A 625 8.41 -2.79 9.11
N CYS A 626 8.89 -2.90 10.35
CA CYS A 626 10.21 -2.46 10.75
C CYS A 626 11.30 -3.50 10.42
N ASP A 627 12.51 -3.02 10.13
CA ASP A 627 13.66 -3.88 9.80
C ASP A 627 14.40 -4.36 11.07
N THR A 628 14.01 -5.54 11.54
CA THR A 628 14.66 -6.30 12.61
C THR A 628 15.75 -7.24 12.08
N ASP A 629 15.88 -7.40 10.76
CA ASP A 629 16.76 -8.40 10.13
C ASP A 629 18.17 -7.83 9.86
N ARG A 630 18.77 -7.27 10.91
CA ARG A 630 20.11 -6.67 10.83
C ARG A 630 20.86 -6.69 12.16
N PRO A 631 22.20 -6.71 12.13
CA PRO A 631 23.01 -6.54 13.33
C PRO A 631 22.92 -5.14 13.93
N LEU A 632 23.13 -5.01 15.25
CA LEU A 632 23.05 -3.74 15.98
C LEU A 632 24.01 -2.67 15.45
N PHE A 633 25.22 -3.06 15.03
CA PHE A 633 26.18 -2.09 14.48
C PHE A 633 25.71 -1.53 13.13
N LYS A 634 24.99 -2.33 12.32
CA LYS A 634 24.36 -1.85 11.09
C LYS A 634 23.20 -0.91 11.41
N ALA A 635 22.39 -1.23 12.42
CA ALA A 635 21.35 -0.31 12.92
C ALA A 635 21.94 1.03 13.37
N LEU A 636 23.11 1.04 14.04
CA LEU A 636 23.82 2.27 14.39
C LEU A 636 24.23 3.10 13.16
N LEU A 637 24.72 2.46 12.10
CA LEU A 637 25.06 3.13 10.83
C LEU A 637 23.80 3.70 10.14
N ASP A 638 22.69 2.96 10.15
CA ASP A 638 21.42 3.41 9.59
C ASP A 638 20.85 4.60 10.38
N SER A 639 20.94 4.58 11.71
CA SER A 639 20.57 5.71 12.58
C SER A 639 21.45 6.94 12.33
N ARG A 640 22.76 6.77 12.12
CA ARG A 640 23.64 7.88 11.68
C ARG A 640 23.14 8.49 10.37
N ASP A 641 22.74 7.68 9.40
CA ASP A 641 22.30 8.19 8.09
C ASP A 641 20.95 8.92 8.21
N LYS A 642 20.04 8.38 9.03
CA LYS A 642 18.72 8.96 9.34
C LYS A 642 18.81 10.28 10.11
N HIS A 643 19.56 10.31 11.22
CA HIS A 643 19.61 11.45 12.15
C HIS A 643 20.77 12.41 11.86
N GLY A 644 21.80 11.95 11.16
CA GLY A 644 23.00 12.69 10.80
C GLY A 644 24.19 12.44 11.72
N GLY A 645 25.39 12.41 11.13
CA GLY A 645 26.64 12.11 11.84
C GLY A 645 26.98 13.06 12.99
N ASN A 646 26.51 14.32 12.94
CA ASN A 646 26.79 15.33 13.96
C ASN A 646 25.69 15.40 15.05
N CYS A 647 24.64 14.56 14.96
CA CYS A 647 23.59 14.48 15.97
C CYS A 647 24.18 13.94 17.28
N LYS A 648 24.00 14.69 18.37
CA LYS A 648 24.50 14.38 19.71
C LYS A 648 23.57 13.34 20.34
N ILE A 649 24.15 12.21 20.75
CA ILE A 649 23.38 11.04 21.23
C ILE A 649 23.76 10.61 22.63
N LEU A 650 25.00 10.87 23.06
CA LEU A 650 25.48 10.48 24.38
C LEU A 650 26.16 11.66 25.07
N GLU A 651 26.00 11.72 26.38
CA GLU A 651 26.66 12.63 27.29
C GLU A 651 26.88 11.92 28.62
N ASP A 652 27.90 12.29 29.37
CA ASP A 652 28.21 11.72 30.67
C ASP A 652 28.40 12.80 31.74
N VAL A 653 28.75 12.37 32.95
CA VAL A 653 29.03 13.24 34.11
C VAL A 653 30.17 14.24 33.91
N ALA A 654 31.04 14.03 32.92
CA ALA A 654 32.07 15.00 32.54
C ALA A 654 31.53 16.04 31.52
N PHE A 655 30.23 16.02 31.24
CA PHE A 655 29.54 16.80 30.21
C PHE A 655 30.18 16.67 28.82
N GLN A 656 30.84 15.54 28.57
CA GLN A 656 31.42 15.26 27.26
C GLN A 656 30.35 14.75 26.31
N ARG A 657 30.11 15.50 25.24
CA ARG A 657 29.11 15.11 24.24
C ARG A 657 29.71 14.28 23.12
N MET A 658 29.07 13.16 22.83
CA MET A 658 29.40 12.27 21.72
C MET A 658 28.27 12.24 20.69
N ASP A 659 28.64 12.45 19.43
CA ASP A 659 27.76 12.27 18.27
C ASP A 659 27.96 10.89 17.61
N TYR A 660 27.08 10.55 16.67
CA TYR A 660 27.18 9.30 15.92
C TYR A 660 28.53 9.12 15.23
N ALA A 661 29.06 10.16 14.59
CA ALA A 661 30.32 10.06 13.85
C ALA A 661 31.48 9.72 14.79
N ARG A 662 31.54 10.35 15.97
CA ARG A 662 32.53 10.04 17.01
C ARG A 662 32.32 8.64 17.59
N LEU A 663 31.09 8.24 17.93
CA LEU A 663 30.81 6.90 18.46
C LEU A 663 31.25 5.80 17.50
N ILE A 664 30.90 5.91 16.21
CA ILE A 664 31.27 4.93 15.17
C ILE A 664 32.79 4.92 14.95
N THR A 665 33.41 6.09 14.91
CA THR A 665 34.88 6.21 14.74
C THR A 665 35.62 5.56 15.90
N SER A 666 35.24 5.88 17.14
CA SER A 666 35.80 5.28 18.35
C SER A 666 35.57 3.77 18.38
N SER A 667 34.40 3.29 17.96
CA SER A 667 34.10 1.85 17.85
C SER A 667 35.05 1.14 16.87
N PHE A 668 35.34 1.74 15.71
CA PHE A 668 36.26 1.14 14.74
C PHE A 668 37.72 1.12 15.22
N ILE A 669 38.15 2.16 15.92
CA ILE A 669 39.51 2.30 16.47
C ILE A 669 39.68 1.28 17.60
N MET A 670 38.81 1.34 18.60
CA MET A 670 38.89 0.51 19.79
C MET A 670 38.69 -0.97 19.45
N GLY A 671 37.70 -1.28 18.60
CA GLY A 671 37.43 -2.65 18.18
C GLY A 671 38.61 -3.30 17.44
N ARG A 672 39.46 -2.49 16.78
CA ARG A 672 40.68 -3.00 16.12
C ARG A 672 41.68 -3.56 17.14
N LYS A 673 41.78 -2.93 18.30
CA LYS A 673 42.69 -3.33 19.39
C LYS A 673 42.08 -4.51 20.16
N LEU A 674 40.77 -4.45 20.41
CA LEU A 674 40.05 -5.49 21.17
C LEU A 674 39.79 -6.78 20.38
N LYS A 675 39.87 -6.78 19.04
CA LYS A 675 39.57 -7.98 18.24
C LYS A 675 40.42 -9.20 18.60
N ARG A 676 41.60 -9.02 19.22
CA ARG A 676 42.48 -10.15 19.57
C ARG A 676 42.01 -10.92 20.81
N LEU A 677 41.09 -10.36 21.60
CA LEU A 677 40.64 -10.94 22.86
C LEU A 677 39.73 -12.18 22.66
N ALA A 678 39.06 -12.27 21.52
CA ALA A 678 38.22 -13.41 21.17
C ALA A 678 38.14 -13.58 19.64
N TYR A 679 37.84 -14.80 19.19
CA TYR A 679 37.51 -15.08 17.80
C TYR A 679 36.16 -14.41 17.42
N PRO A 680 35.85 -14.22 16.12
CA PRO A 680 34.53 -13.71 15.71
C PRO A 680 33.40 -14.62 16.20
N GLY A 681 32.42 -14.06 16.92
CA GLY A 681 31.36 -14.80 17.62
C GLY A 681 31.70 -15.19 19.06
N GLY A 682 32.97 -15.07 19.47
CA GLY A 682 33.40 -15.33 20.84
C GLY A 682 33.01 -14.22 21.83
N TYR A 683 32.89 -14.61 23.09
CA TYR A 683 32.45 -13.75 24.19
C TYR A 683 33.61 -12.98 24.83
N VAL A 684 33.39 -11.70 25.13
CA VAL A 684 34.35 -10.85 25.86
C VAL A 684 33.64 -10.23 27.06
N GLY A 685 34.19 -10.43 28.26
CA GLY A 685 33.64 -9.87 29.49
C GLY A 685 33.76 -8.35 29.48
N VAL A 686 32.69 -7.65 29.83
CA VAL A 686 32.68 -6.19 29.97
C VAL A 686 32.20 -5.82 31.37
N MET A 687 33.09 -5.25 32.17
CA MET A 687 32.85 -4.85 33.55
C MET A 687 33.11 -3.35 33.71
N LEU A 688 32.12 -2.54 33.34
CA LEU A 688 32.18 -1.09 33.32
C LEU A 688 30.85 -0.49 33.82
N PRO A 689 30.85 0.74 34.37
CA PRO A 689 29.63 1.42 34.78
C PRO A 689 28.91 2.02 33.57
N THR A 690 27.64 2.39 33.75
CA THR A 690 26.87 3.13 32.73
C THR A 690 27.59 4.43 32.40
N SER A 691 28.14 4.51 31.18
CA SER A 691 29.05 5.58 30.75
C SER A 691 29.24 5.56 29.23
N ILE A 692 29.81 6.64 28.69
CA ILE A 692 30.21 6.70 27.27
C ILE A 692 31.22 5.59 26.94
N ALA A 693 32.18 5.35 27.84
CA ALA A 693 33.19 4.30 27.65
C ALA A 693 32.55 2.92 27.49
N MET A 694 31.50 2.63 28.27
CA MET A 694 30.73 1.39 28.14
C MET A 694 30.05 1.28 26.76
N SER A 695 29.40 2.35 26.31
CA SER A 695 28.72 2.38 25.00
C SER A 695 29.70 2.22 23.83
N VAL A 696 30.87 2.87 23.90
CA VAL A 696 31.93 2.71 22.89
C VAL A 696 32.46 1.29 22.89
N THR A 697 32.72 0.69 24.06
CA THR A 697 33.22 -0.69 24.18
C THR A 697 32.22 -1.70 23.60
N PHE A 698 30.93 -1.54 23.93
CA PHE A 698 29.85 -2.38 23.42
C PHE A 698 29.82 -2.39 21.89
N PHE A 699 29.78 -1.21 21.24
CA PHE A 699 29.78 -1.13 19.79
C PHE A 699 31.14 -1.45 19.14
N ALA A 700 32.25 -1.26 19.85
CA ALA A 700 33.59 -1.65 19.39
C ALA A 700 33.72 -3.16 19.20
N LEU A 701 33.21 -3.95 20.15
CA LEU A 701 33.15 -5.40 20.04
C LEU A 701 32.28 -5.82 18.85
N HIS A 702 31.08 -5.22 18.71
CA HIS A 702 30.19 -5.49 17.59
C HIS A 702 30.77 -5.11 16.22
N ALA A 703 31.50 -4.00 16.11
CA ALA A 703 32.14 -3.56 14.86
C ALA A 703 33.12 -4.63 14.31
N TYR A 704 33.60 -5.51 15.19
CA TYR A 704 34.49 -6.62 14.86
C TYR A 704 33.85 -7.99 15.12
N ALA A 705 32.53 -8.11 15.25
CA ALA A 705 31.84 -9.38 15.47
C ALA A 705 32.31 -10.13 16.73
N ARG A 706 32.56 -9.43 17.84
CA ARG A 706 32.72 -10.04 19.19
C ARG A 706 31.45 -9.80 19.98
N VAL A 707 31.14 -10.72 20.88
CA VAL A 707 29.90 -10.68 21.66
C VAL A 707 30.20 -10.14 23.07
N PRO A 708 29.70 -8.96 23.45
CA PRO A 708 29.83 -8.48 24.83
C PRO A 708 29.07 -9.39 25.80
N ALA A 709 29.77 -9.87 26.83
CA ALA A 709 29.18 -10.53 27.99
C ALA A 709 29.24 -9.58 29.19
N MET A 710 28.09 -9.11 29.63
CA MET A 710 27.99 -7.95 30.51
C MET A 710 28.10 -8.39 31.97
N ILE A 711 29.25 -8.15 32.59
CA ILE A 711 29.54 -8.62 33.94
C ILE A 711 28.83 -7.73 34.96
N ASN A 712 27.96 -8.33 35.76
CA ASN A 712 27.41 -7.66 36.93
C ASN A 712 28.44 -7.66 38.06
N PHE A 713 29.11 -6.51 38.23
CA PHE A 713 30.12 -6.30 39.27
C PHE A 713 29.56 -6.31 40.70
N THR A 714 28.24 -6.35 40.88
CA THR A 714 27.60 -6.40 42.22
C THR A 714 27.37 -7.82 42.74
N PHE A 715 27.62 -8.86 41.94
CA PHE A 715 27.38 -10.26 42.33
C PHE A 715 28.42 -10.87 43.27
N GLY A 716 29.52 -10.16 43.55
CA GLY A 716 30.65 -10.70 44.30
C GLY A 716 31.52 -11.65 43.47
N LEU A 717 32.76 -11.88 43.93
CA LEU A 717 33.82 -12.56 43.16
C LEU A 717 33.43 -13.96 42.68
N LYS A 718 32.86 -14.81 43.56
CA LYS A 718 32.48 -16.20 43.25
C LYS A 718 31.50 -16.28 42.06
N ASN A 719 30.49 -15.42 42.06
CA ASN A 719 29.48 -15.38 41.02
C ASN A 719 30.02 -14.78 39.71
N ILE A 720 30.94 -13.81 39.79
CA ILE A 720 31.63 -13.27 38.60
C ILE A 720 32.46 -14.37 37.93
N LEU A 721 33.25 -15.13 38.70
CA LEU A 721 34.04 -16.25 38.18
C LEU A 721 33.15 -17.33 37.57
N SER A 722 32.02 -17.65 38.20
CA SER A 722 31.06 -18.59 37.63
C SER A 722 30.45 -18.08 36.34
N ALA A 723 30.07 -16.81 36.25
CA ALA A 723 29.54 -16.22 35.03
C ALA A 723 30.56 -16.29 33.89
N CYS A 724 31.84 -16.03 34.21
CA CYS A 724 32.93 -16.16 33.25
C CYS A 724 33.11 -17.60 32.77
N ASN A 725 33.07 -18.58 33.68
CA ASN A 725 33.16 -19.99 33.31
C ASN A 725 31.96 -20.41 32.44
N THR A 726 30.73 -20.11 32.87
CA THR A 726 29.48 -20.43 32.17
C THR A 726 29.48 -19.92 30.71
N ALA A 727 30.03 -18.74 30.45
CA ALA A 727 30.08 -18.15 29.11
C ALA A 727 31.43 -18.36 28.39
N GLY A 728 32.39 -19.08 28.97
CA GLY A 728 33.71 -19.31 28.38
C GLY A 728 34.54 -18.03 28.18
N ILE A 729 34.43 -17.07 29.10
CA ILE A 729 35.12 -15.77 29.03
C ILE A 729 36.56 -15.94 29.52
N SER A 730 37.53 -15.58 28.67
CA SER A 730 38.96 -15.59 29.00
C SER A 730 39.53 -14.19 29.33
N ALA A 731 38.82 -13.13 28.94
CA ALA A 731 39.26 -11.75 29.14
C ALA A 731 38.11 -10.83 29.58
N ILE A 732 38.39 -9.93 30.53
CA ILE A 732 37.46 -8.91 31.01
C ILE A 732 38.03 -7.53 30.72
N ILE A 733 37.20 -6.67 30.12
CA ILE A 733 37.49 -5.26 29.88
C ILE A 733 36.94 -4.43 31.05
N THR A 734 37.78 -3.60 31.66
CA THR A 734 37.40 -2.66 32.73
C THR A 734 38.20 -1.34 32.67
N SER A 735 38.03 -0.46 33.64
CA SER A 735 38.74 0.83 33.75
C SER A 735 39.31 0.99 35.14
N ARG A 736 40.54 1.50 35.24
CA ARG A 736 41.19 1.76 36.54
C ARG A 736 40.38 2.77 37.36
N SER A 737 39.91 3.85 36.71
CA SER A 737 39.09 4.86 37.40
C SER A 737 37.78 4.28 37.95
N PHE A 738 37.18 3.32 37.23
CA PHE A 738 35.98 2.65 37.73
C PHE A 738 36.29 1.72 38.89
N VAL A 739 37.33 0.88 38.77
CA VAL A 739 37.73 -0.05 39.81
C VAL A 739 38.01 0.66 41.13
N GLU A 740 38.67 1.82 41.07
CA GLU A 740 38.93 2.65 42.25
C GLU A 740 37.65 3.24 42.85
N LYS A 741 36.81 3.90 42.04
CA LYS A 741 35.57 4.54 42.51
C LYS A 741 34.54 3.55 43.04
N ALA A 742 34.49 2.35 42.47
CA ALA A 742 33.59 1.28 42.88
C ALA A 742 34.17 0.38 43.98
N ARG A 743 35.42 0.63 44.43
CA ARG A 743 36.12 -0.16 45.45
C ARG A 743 36.24 -1.65 45.10
N LEU A 744 36.64 -1.94 43.86
CA LEU A 744 36.74 -3.29 43.31
C LEU A 744 38.19 -3.81 43.20
N GLN A 745 39.17 -3.14 43.82
CA GLN A 745 40.59 -3.46 43.69
C GLN A 745 40.89 -4.92 44.02
N ASP A 746 40.38 -5.40 45.16
CA ASP A 746 40.60 -6.78 45.63
C ASP A 746 39.93 -7.80 44.70
N VAL A 747 38.72 -7.48 44.20
CA VAL A 747 38.01 -8.32 43.25
C VAL A 747 38.80 -8.44 41.95
N VAL A 748 39.33 -7.33 41.42
CA VAL A 748 40.11 -7.35 40.18
C VAL A 748 41.44 -8.09 40.37
N ALA A 749 42.14 -7.88 41.48
CA ALA A 749 43.38 -8.59 41.78
C ALA A 749 43.19 -10.12 41.82
N GLU A 750 42.07 -10.59 42.37
CA GLU A 750 41.72 -12.02 42.34
C GLU A 750 41.30 -12.52 40.96
N LEU A 751 40.61 -11.70 40.16
CA LEU A 751 40.25 -12.06 38.78
C LEU A 751 41.48 -12.15 37.88
N GLU A 752 42.48 -11.28 38.05
CA GLU A 752 43.74 -11.26 37.29
C GLU A 752 44.53 -12.57 37.41
N LYS A 753 44.38 -13.30 38.52
CA LYS A 753 45.03 -14.62 38.69
C LYS A 753 44.50 -15.68 37.73
N ARG A 754 43.30 -15.50 37.16
CA ARG A 754 42.60 -16.52 36.34
C ARG A 754 42.19 -16.04 34.96
N LEU A 755 42.04 -14.73 34.77
CA LEU A 755 41.50 -14.11 33.57
C LEU A 755 42.40 -12.95 33.13
N GLN A 756 42.43 -12.69 31.83
CA GLN A 756 43.13 -11.51 31.32
C GLN A 756 42.30 -10.25 31.59
N ILE A 757 42.79 -9.34 32.44
CA ILE A 757 42.15 -8.05 32.66
C ILE A 757 42.75 -7.01 31.70
N ILE A 758 41.87 -6.30 30.99
CA ILE A 758 42.22 -5.27 30.01
C ILE A 758 41.68 -3.93 30.50
N PHE A 759 42.57 -2.99 30.79
CA PHE A 759 42.18 -1.63 31.14
C PHE A 759 41.99 -0.75 29.90
N LEU A 760 40.91 0.04 29.89
CA LEU A 760 40.61 0.95 28.79
C LEU A 760 41.68 2.04 28.60
N GLU A 761 42.32 2.43 29.69
CA GLU A 761 43.40 3.41 29.72
C GLU A 761 44.59 2.90 28.88
N ASP A 762 45.02 1.65 29.07
CA ASP A 762 46.13 1.04 28.32
C ASP A 762 45.80 0.94 26.81
N ILE A 763 44.55 0.61 26.48
CA ILE A 763 44.08 0.59 25.09
C ILE A 763 44.14 1.98 24.47
N LYS A 764 43.73 3.02 25.21
CA LYS A 764 43.75 4.41 24.76
C LYS A 764 45.17 4.88 24.46
N GLU A 765 46.14 4.53 25.30
CA GLU A 765 47.57 4.85 25.08
C GLU A 765 48.14 4.14 23.85
N SER A 766 47.67 2.92 23.55
CA SER A 766 48.10 2.17 22.37
C SER A 766 47.57 2.72 21.03
N VAL A 767 46.68 3.73 21.03
CA VAL A 767 46.04 4.25 19.81
C VAL A 767 46.97 5.19 19.03
N THR A 768 47.32 4.80 17.81
CA THR A 768 48.18 5.60 16.93
C THR A 768 47.38 6.60 16.07
N SER A 769 48.05 7.62 15.51
CA SER A 769 47.44 8.55 14.54
C SER A 769 46.93 7.84 13.28
N LEU A 770 47.62 6.76 12.85
CA LEU A 770 47.19 5.92 11.74
C LEU A 770 45.88 5.18 12.05
N ASP A 771 45.70 4.70 13.29
CA ASP A 771 44.45 4.09 13.73
C ASP A 771 43.30 5.11 13.69
N LYS A 772 43.54 6.36 14.11
CA LYS A 772 42.56 7.46 14.03
C LYS A 772 42.16 7.78 12.59
N ALA A 773 43.14 7.95 11.69
CA ALA A 773 42.89 8.23 10.27
C ALA A 773 42.11 7.09 9.60
N ARG A 774 42.48 5.83 9.85
CA ARG A 774 41.75 4.65 9.35
C ARG A 774 40.34 4.56 9.92
N GLY A 775 40.16 4.87 11.20
CA GLY A 775 38.84 4.94 11.84
C GLY A 775 37.93 5.95 11.15
N LEU A 776 38.44 7.17 10.92
CA LEU A 776 37.72 8.23 10.21
C LEU A 776 37.35 7.82 8.78
N PHE A 777 38.32 7.29 8.03
CA PHE A 777 38.11 6.79 6.67
C PHE A 777 37.01 5.72 6.63
N ARG A 778 36.99 4.81 7.60
CA ARG A 778 35.93 3.80 7.73
C ARG A 778 34.58 4.41 8.05
N THR A 779 34.50 5.36 8.99
CA THR A 779 33.23 6.00 9.35
C THR A 779 32.56 6.70 8.16
N TYR A 780 33.34 7.36 7.30
CA TYR A 780 32.77 8.19 6.22
C TYR A 780 32.69 7.49 4.86
N LEU A 781 33.63 6.62 4.50
CA LEU A 781 33.71 6.06 3.14
C LEU A 781 33.38 4.57 3.06
N THR A 782 33.86 3.74 4.01
CA THR A 782 33.87 2.28 3.82
C THR A 782 33.15 1.46 4.91
N GLY A 783 32.52 2.11 5.88
CA GLY A 783 31.99 1.47 7.09
C GLY A 783 30.97 0.37 6.81
N ARG A 784 30.00 0.62 5.91
CA ARG A 784 29.01 -0.39 5.49
C ARG A 784 29.67 -1.58 4.80
N MET A 785 30.55 -1.33 3.83
CA MET A 785 31.25 -2.39 3.10
C MET A 785 32.14 -3.23 4.01
N PHE A 786 32.86 -2.58 4.91
CA PHE A 786 33.75 -3.23 5.86
C PHE A 786 32.99 -4.12 6.86
N PHE A 787 31.83 -3.64 7.34
CA PHE A 787 31.00 -4.44 8.25
C PHE A 787 30.33 -5.61 7.51
N ASN A 788 29.77 -5.38 6.32
CA ASN A 788 29.09 -6.43 5.54
C ASN A 788 29.99 -7.63 5.23
N ARG A 789 31.31 -7.43 5.06
CA ARG A 789 32.28 -8.51 4.85
C ARG A 789 32.47 -9.46 6.04
N ARG A 790 31.88 -9.17 7.20
CA ARG A 790 31.98 -10.03 8.40
C ARG A 790 30.87 -11.07 8.52
N HIS A 791 29.87 -11.02 7.63
CA HIS A 791 28.78 -12.00 7.57
C HIS A 791 28.02 -12.22 8.90
N VAL A 792 27.96 -11.19 9.77
CA VAL A 792 27.17 -11.24 11.02
C VAL A 792 25.68 -11.22 10.66
N ARG A 793 24.94 -12.19 11.16
CA ARG A 793 23.50 -12.34 10.96
C ARG A 793 22.73 -11.70 12.12
N SER A 794 21.46 -11.40 11.87
CA SER A 794 20.53 -10.85 12.88
C SER A 794 20.24 -11.85 14.01
N ASP A 795 20.24 -13.14 13.69
CA ASP A 795 19.99 -14.23 14.65
C ASP A 795 21.23 -14.66 15.45
N ASP A 796 22.41 -14.10 15.15
CA ASP A 796 23.63 -14.37 15.91
C ASP A 796 23.55 -13.74 17.32
N PRO A 797 24.23 -14.33 18.34
CA PRO A 797 24.34 -13.73 19.67
C PRO A 797 24.87 -12.30 19.63
N ALA A 798 24.13 -11.37 20.23
CA ALA A 798 24.50 -9.97 20.36
C ALA A 798 25.02 -9.65 21.76
N VAL A 799 24.42 -10.19 22.81
CA VAL A 799 24.85 -9.89 24.18
C VAL A 799 24.51 -11.06 25.09
N VAL A 800 25.38 -11.29 26.08
CA VAL A 800 25.08 -12.17 27.22
C VAL A 800 24.88 -11.31 28.46
N LEU A 801 23.72 -11.46 29.09
CA LEU A 801 23.38 -10.79 30.35
C LEU A 801 23.26 -11.84 31.45
N PHE A 802 23.87 -11.61 32.61
CA PHE A 802 23.82 -12.58 33.71
C PHE A 802 22.71 -12.23 34.70
N THR A 803 21.82 -13.19 34.97
CA THR A 803 20.76 -13.05 35.97
C THR A 803 21.10 -13.88 37.21
N SER A 804 20.80 -13.33 38.40
CA SER A 804 20.83 -14.09 39.64
C SER A 804 19.62 -15.03 39.62
N GLY A 805 19.86 -16.32 39.40
CA GLY A 805 18.82 -17.33 39.57
C GLY A 805 18.26 -17.21 40.99
N SER A 806 16.96 -17.43 41.16
CA SER A 806 16.27 -17.25 42.45
C SER A 806 16.86 -18.08 43.59
N GLU A 807 17.66 -19.12 43.28
CA GLU A 807 18.15 -20.16 44.19
C GLU A 807 19.51 -20.77 43.73
N GLY A 808 20.35 -20.10 42.91
CA GLY A 808 21.58 -20.73 42.39
C GLY A 808 22.56 -19.85 41.58
N MET A 809 23.60 -20.49 41.02
CA MET A 809 24.68 -19.85 40.24
C MET A 809 24.14 -18.98 39.08
N PRO A 810 24.81 -17.88 38.70
CA PRO A 810 24.33 -16.98 37.66
C PRO A 810 24.11 -17.68 36.30
N LYS A 811 22.97 -17.39 35.67
CA LYS A 811 22.63 -17.90 34.33
C LYS A 811 22.93 -16.85 33.28
N GLY A 812 23.52 -17.25 32.16
CA GLY A 812 23.74 -16.37 31.01
C GLY A 812 22.52 -16.34 30.12
N VAL A 813 21.84 -15.20 30.02
CA VAL A 813 20.76 -14.95 29.05
C VAL A 813 21.38 -14.47 27.75
N VAL A 814 21.25 -15.27 26.68
CA VAL A 814 21.84 -14.94 25.37
C VAL A 814 20.79 -14.30 24.48
N LEU A 815 20.98 -13.02 24.14
CA LEU A 815 20.09 -12.27 23.26
C LEU A 815 20.72 -12.08 21.88
N SER A 816 19.96 -12.30 20.82
CA SER A 816 20.38 -12.01 19.45
C SER A 816 20.26 -10.52 19.09
N HIS A 817 20.82 -10.14 17.94
CA HIS A 817 20.63 -8.79 17.41
C HIS A 817 19.16 -8.52 17.09
N ARG A 818 18.46 -9.51 16.52
CA ARG A 818 17.02 -9.45 16.22
C ARG A 818 16.20 -9.25 17.49
N ASN A 819 16.54 -9.93 18.60
CA ASN A 819 15.79 -9.81 19.86
C ASN A 819 15.76 -8.37 20.38
N LEU A 820 16.91 -7.71 20.42
CA LEU A 820 17.04 -6.33 20.90
C LEU A 820 16.35 -5.33 19.95
N LEU A 821 16.49 -5.50 18.63
CA LEU A 821 15.82 -4.63 17.66
C LEU A 821 14.30 -4.83 17.66
N ALA A 822 13.83 -6.06 17.81
CA ALA A 822 12.40 -6.35 17.92
C ALA A 822 11.80 -5.62 19.12
N ASN A 823 12.41 -5.73 20.30
CA ASN A 823 11.88 -5.04 21.47
C ASN A 823 11.98 -3.51 21.37
N TYR A 824 13.04 -2.98 20.77
CA TYR A 824 13.12 -1.55 20.40
C TYR A 824 11.92 -1.09 19.56
N TYR A 825 11.57 -1.84 18.50
CA TYR A 825 10.46 -1.49 17.62
C TYR A 825 9.09 -1.71 18.25
N GLN A 826 8.94 -2.72 19.11
CA GLN A 826 7.74 -2.95 19.89
C GLN A 826 7.39 -1.74 20.76
N ILE A 827 8.38 -1.23 21.51
CA ILE A 827 8.19 -0.05 22.37
C ILE A 827 7.93 1.19 21.50
N SER A 828 8.68 1.38 20.41
CA SER A 828 8.52 2.52 19.49
C SER A 828 7.17 2.55 18.74
N ALA A 829 6.49 1.41 18.64
CA ALA A 829 5.15 1.31 18.07
C ALA A 829 4.04 1.76 19.03
N ARG A 830 4.33 1.85 20.34
CA ARG A 830 3.39 2.16 21.42
C ARG A 830 3.64 3.52 22.07
N ILE A 831 4.89 4.00 22.07
CA ILE A 831 5.31 5.25 22.72
C ILE A 831 6.02 6.16 21.72
N ASP A 832 5.74 7.47 21.79
CA ASP A 832 6.27 8.48 20.87
C ASP A 832 7.60 9.07 21.35
N PHE A 833 8.68 8.34 21.10
CA PHE A 833 10.04 8.87 21.28
C PHE A 833 10.49 9.71 20.09
N THR A 834 11.02 10.89 20.37
CA THR A 834 11.42 11.87 19.35
C THR A 834 12.85 12.35 19.58
N SER A 835 13.56 12.80 18.55
CA SER A 835 14.92 13.31 18.72
C SER A 835 15.01 14.63 19.49
N THR A 836 13.87 15.21 19.90
CA THR A 836 13.80 16.37 20.79
C THR A 836 13.78 15.97 22.27
N ASP A 837 13.65 14.68 22.57
CA ASP A 837 13.73 14.17 23.93
C ASP A 837 15.17 14.12 24.45
N VAL A 838 15.29 14.08 25.78
CA VAL A 838 16.52 13.81 26.51
C VAL A 838 16.25 12.69 27.51
N VAL A 839 16.97 11.58 27.38
CA VAL A 839 16.88 10.46 28.34
C VAL A 839 17.93 10.66 29.42
N PHE A 840 17.52 10.58 30.69
CA PHE A 840 18.44 10.41 31.81
C PHE A 840 18.52 8.94 32.17
N ASN A 841 19.65 8.30 31.89
CA ASN A 841 19.86 6.89 32.18
C ASN A 841 20.87 6.69 33.30
N ALA A 842 20.35 6.48 34.51
CA ALA A 842 21.13 6.03 35.66
C ALA A 842 21.10 4.51 35.85
N LEU A 843 20.37 3.78 35.00
CA LEU A 843 20.22 2.33 35.16
C LEU A 843 21.49 1.61 34.70
N PRO A 844 21.87 0.50 35.36
CA PRO A 844 23.05 -0.26 34.97
C PRO A 844 22.91 -0.90 33.59
N MET A 845 23.90 -0.69 32.71
CA MET A 845 23.92 -1.31 31.37
C MET A 845 24.17 -2.82 31.40
N PHE A 846 24.66 -3.41 32.51
CA PHE A 846 24.73 -4.87 32.66
C PHE A 846 23.36 -5.51 32.91
N HIS A 847 22.31 -4.70 33.11
CA HIS A 847 20.92 -5.14 33.22
C HIS A 847 20.16 -4.75 31.93
N SER A 848 19.32 -5.65 31.41
CA SER A 848 18.59 -5.44 30.13
C SER A 848 17.78 -4.14 30.09
N PHE A 849 17.23 -3.72 31.23
CA PHE A 849 16.47 -2.47 31.31
C PHE A 849 17.35 -1.22 31.04
N GLY A 850 18.52 -1.12 31.66
CA GLY A 850 19.46 -0.02 31.41
C GLY A 850 20.15 -0.13 30.05
N LEU A 851 20.39 -1.36 29.57
CA LEU A 851 20.97 -1.60 28.24
C LEU A 851 20.00 -1.21 27.11
N LEU A 852 18.84 -1.85 27.02
CA LEU A 852 17.91 -1.60 25.92
C LEU A 852 17.22 -0.24 26.09
N ALA A 853 16.39 -0.08 27.12
CA ALA A 853 15.51 1.09 27.25
C ALA A 853 16.33 2.35 27.54
N GLY A 854 17.31 2.25 28.44
CA GLY A 854 18.13 3.38 28.86
C GLY A 854 19.20 3.80 27.84
N THR A 855 19.67 2.91 26.96
CA THR A 855 20.84 3.21 26.10
C THR A 855 20.62 2.91 24.62
N LEU A 856 20.29 1.67 24.24
CA LEU A 856 20.19 1.30 22.83
C LEU A 856 18.98 1.93 22.13
N LEU A 857 17.81 1.96 22.77
CA LEU A 857 16.61 2.60 22.27
C LEU A 857 16.84 4.09 21.93
N PRO A 858 17.37 4.92 22.85
CA PRO A 858 17.60 6.32 22.52
C PRO A 858 18.71 6.51 21.49
N ILE A 859 19.77 5.69 21.49
CA ILE A 859 20.79 5.72 20.44
C ILE A 859 20.16 5.44 19.07
N PHE A 860 19.31 4.42 18.92
CA PHE A 860 18.73 4.11 17.60
C PHE A 860 17.68 5.14 17.14
N SER A 861 17.03 5.82 18.08
CA SER A 861 16.06 6.89 17.83
C SER A 861 16.67 8.29 17.68
N GLY A 862 17.99 8.43 17.84
CA GLY A 862 18.68 9.74 17.76
C GLY A 862 18.32 10.69 18.89
N ILE A 863 18.14 10.14 20.09
CA ILE A 863 17.79 10.86 21.31
C ILE A 863 19.06 11.08 22.12
N ARG A 864 19.23 12.29 22.68
CA ARG A 864 20.35 12.58 23.57
C ARG A 864 20.14 11.83 24.88
N THR A 865 21.14 11.05 25.27
CA THR A 865 21.13 10.27 26.51
C THR A 865 22.22 10.75 27.44
N PHE A 866 21.84 11.19 28.64
CA PHE A 866 22.77 11.47 29.71
C PHE A 866 23.00 10.18 30.52
N LEU A 867 24.23 9.67 30.51
CA LEU A 867 24.63 8.43 31.16
C LEU A 867 25.20 8.71 32.54
N TYR A 868 24.56 8.16 33.57
CA TYR A 868 24.97 8.31 34.96
C TYR A 868 25.30 6.94 35.59
N PRO A 869 26.40 6.82 36.36
CA PRO A 869 26.94 5.50 36.75
C PRO A 869 26.15 4.77 37.85
N SER A 870 25.32 5.47 38.63
CA SER A 870 24.62 4.88 39.77
C SER A 870 23.22 5.46 39.99
N PRO A 871 22.16 4.64 40.05
CA PRO A 871 20.81 5.10 40.38
C PRO A 871 20.61 5.33 41.89
N LEU A 872 21.60 4.99 42.73
CA LEU A 872 21.51 5.10 44.18
C LEU A 872 21.79 6.51 44.71
N HIS A 873 22.26 7.43 43.84
CA HIS A 873 22.58 8.80 44.23
C HIS A 873 21.32 9.66 44.25
N TYR A 874 20.45 9.44 45.24
CA TYR A 874 19.08 9.96 45.26
C TYR A 874 18.95 11.49 45.27
N ARG A 875 19.97 12.23 45.70
CA ARG A 875 19.99 13.71 45.65
C ARG A 875 20.54 14.25 44.32
N ILE A 876 21.52 13.56 43.74
CA ILE A 876 22.22 14.04 42.53
C ILE A 876 21.38 13.76 41.27
N VAL A 877 20.68 12.63 41.21
CA VAL A 877 19.89 12.27 40.02
C VAL A 877 18.76 13.29 39.74
N PRO A 878 17.95 13.74 40.72
CA PRO A 878 16.97 14.79 40.49
C PRO A 878 17.60 16.10 39.99
N GLU A 879 18.66 16.57 40.66
CA GLU A 879 19.36 17.81 40.31
C GLU A 879 19.95 17.75 38.89
N LEU A 880 20.61 16.65 38.51
CA LEU A 880 21.10 16.49 37.15
C LEU A 880 19.98 16.27 36.12
N SER A 881 18.83 15.73 36.53
CA SER A 881 17.66 15.64 35.64
C SER A 881 17.14 17.03 35.28
N TYR A 882 17.16 17.95 36.26
CA TYR A 882 16.88 19.36 36.06
C TYR A 882 17.90 20.01 35.12
N ASP A 883 19.19 19.93 35.44
CA ASP A 883 20.28 20.57 34.68
C ASP A 883 20.33 20.11 33.22
N THR A 884 20.07 18.82 32.99
CA THR A 884 20.14 18.23 31.65
C THR A 884 18.86 18.41 30.84
N ASN A 885 17.80 18.99 31.43
CA ASN A 885 16.45 19.07 30.84
C ASN A 885 15.95 17.69 30.42
N ALA A 886 16.09 16.69 31.29
CA ALA A 886 15.67 15.34 31.02
C ALA A 886 14.16 15.29 30.76
N THR A 887 13.74 14.72 29.63
CA THR A 887 12.32 14.53 29.31
C THR A 887 11.84 13.12 29.66
N ILE A 888 12.76 12.17 29.85
CA ILE A 888 12.46 10.75 30.11
C ILE A 888 13.38 10.22 31.20
N ILE A 889 12.78 9.56 32.20
CA ILE A 889 13.50 8.86 33.28
C ILE A 889 12.99 7.43 33.41
N PHE A 890 13.91 6.49 33.60
CA PHE A 890 13.64 5.09 33.89
C PHE A 890 14.06 4.75 35.33
N GLY A 891 13.28 3.94 36.02
CA GLY A 891 13.59 3.54 37.40
C GLY A 891 12.87 2.28 37.85
N THR A 892 13.30 1.74 38.99
CA THR A 892 12.48 0.81 39.79
C THR A 892 11.68 1.60 40.82
N ASP A 893 10.70 0.98 41.48
CA ASP A 893 9.98 1.60 42.60
C ASP A 893 10.95 2.13 43.67
N THR A 894 11.95 1.32 44.03
CA THR A 894 13.00 1.70 44.99
C THR A 894 13.72 2.99 44.60
N PHE A 895 14.12 3.13 43.33
CA PHE A 895 14.84 4.32 42.86
C PHE A 895 13.92 5.54 42.79
N LEU A 896 12.72 5.36 42.21
CA LEU A 896 11.76 6.45 42.05
C LEU A 896 11.27 6.98 43.40
N SER A 897 11.08 6.10 44.40
CA SER A 897 10.76 6.49 45.77
C SER A 897 11.90 7.28 46.42
N GLY A 898 13.15 6.82 46.25
CA GLY A 898 14.35 7.53 46.71
C GLY A 898 14.46 8.93 46.11
N TYR A 899 14.28 9.06 44.79
CA TYR A 899 14.26 10.34 44.09
C TYR A 899 13.13 11.24 44.58
N ALA A 900 11.91 10.72 44.71
CA ALA A 900 10.77 11.51 45.17
C ALA A 900 10.97 12.09 46.58
N ARG A 901 11.63 11.34 47.47
CA ARG A 901 11.95 11.80 48.83
C ARG A 901 12.97 12.93 48.83
N ALA A 902 13.98 12.84 47.98
CA ALA A 902 15.11 13.77 47.97
C ALA A 902 14.91 15.01 47.07
N ALA A 903 14.16 14.88 45.98
CA ALA A 903 14.00 15.91 44.95
C ALA A 903 13.21 17.13 45.44
N HIS A 904 13.55 18.30 44.93
CA HIS A 904 12.69 19.47 44.97
C HIS A 904 11.50 19.30 43.99
N PRO A 905 10.28 19.79 44.28
CA PRO A 905 9.12 19.66 43.39
C PRO A 905 9.35 20.14 41.94
N TYR A 906 10.34 20.99 41.71
CA TYR A 906 10.66 21.54 40.40
C TYR A 906 11.72 20.75 39.61
N ASP A 907 12.42 19.79 40.22
CA ASP A 907 13.56 19.09 39.59
C ASP A 907 13.17 18.35 38.30
N PHE A 908 11.92 17.90 38.22
CA PHE A 908 11.40 17.12 37.09
C PHE A 908 10.50 17.92 36.13
N TYR A 909 10.57 19.26 36.11
CA TYR A 909 9.65 20.11 35.34
C TYR A 909 9.58 19.81 33.83
N SER A 910 10.67 19.30 33.23
CA SER A 910 10.74 18.96 31.79
C SER A 910 10.44 17.50 31.49
N VAL A 911 10.37 16.66 32.53
CA VAL A 911 10.09 15.22 32.39
C VAL A 911 8.65 15.05 31.94
N ARG A 912 8.45 14.32 30.85
CA ARG A 912 7.12 13.93 30.36
C ARG A 912 6.83 12.44 30.55
N TYR A 913 7.87 11.61 30.63
CA TYR A 913 7.73 10.17 30.84
C TYR A 913 8.60 9.69 32.00
N VAL A 914 7.94 9.07 32.99
CA VAL A 914 8.58 8.32 34.07
C VAL A 914 8.14 6.87 33.89
N VAL A 915 9.08 5.98 33.61
CA VAL A 915 8.78 4.56 33.36
C VAL A 915 9.34 3.72 34.48
N ALA A 916 8.47 2.97 35.16
CA ALA A 916 8.85 2.02 36.19
C ALA A 916 8.83 0.59 35.66
N GLY A 917 9.79 -0.22 36.09
CA GLY A 917 9.80 -1.65 35.80
C GLY A 917 10.75 -2.42 36.71
N ALA A 918 10.86 -3.72 36.47
CA ALA A 918 11.70 -4.67 37.21
C ALA A 918 11.31 -4.94 38.68
N GLU A 919 10.46 -4.11 39.29
CA GLU A 919 9.86 -4.25 40.64
C GLU A 919 8.38 -3.86 40.58
N LYS A 920 7.58 -4.36 41.53
CA LYS A 920 6.19 -3.94 41.70
C LYS A 920 6.16 -2.48 42.17
N LEU A 921 5.39 -1.63 41.50
CA LEU A 921 5.25 -0.22 41.90
C LEU A 921 4.33 -0.08 43.11
N ARG A 922 4.79 0.61 44.15
CA ARG A 922 3.98 0.90 45.34
C ARG A 922 3.02 2.05 45.07
N GLU A 923 1.81 1.98 45.64
CA GLU A 923 0.82 3.05 45.52
C GLU A 923 1.33 4.38 46.09
N GLU A 924 2.07 4.34 47.19
CA GLU A 924 2.66 5.53 47.81
C GLU A 924 3.64 6.23 46.87
N THR A 925 4.49 5.48 46.15
CA THR A 925 5.40 6.05 45.15
C THR A 925 4.58 6.69 44.02
N ARG A 926 3.55 6.00 43.51
CA ARG A 926 2.67 6.52 42.46
C ARG A 926 1.98 7.81 42.87
N LYS A 927 1.39 7.85 44.06
CA LYS A 927 0.71 9.01 44.62
C LYS A 927 1.68 10.18 44.80
N THR A 928 2.84 9.92 45.40
CA THR A 928 3.86 10.95 45.63
C THR A 928 4.33 11.60 44.34
N TRP A 929 4.62 10.80 43.30
CA TRP A 929 5.05 11.35 42.00
C TRP A 929 3.96 12.17 41.31
N PHE A 930 2.71 11.74 41.43
CA PHE A 930 1.59 12.47 40.87
C PHE A 930 1.32 13.79 41.62
N GLU A 931 1.30 13.78 42.95
CA GLU A 931 0.99 14.96 43.77
C GLU A 931 2.15 15.97 43.80
N LYS A 932 3.40 15.50 43.90
CA LYS A 932 4.57 16.37 44.03
C LYS A 932 5.06 16.93 42.70
N PHE A 933 4.99 16.15 41.62
CA PHE A 933 5.57 16.52 40.32
C PHE A 933 4.52 16.62 39.20
N GLY A 934 3.27 16.20 39.41
CA GLY A 934 2.25 16.14 38.36
C GLY A 934 2.45 14.99 37.36
N LEU A 935 3.33 14.03 37.66
CA LEU A 935 3.76 13.00 36.72
C LEU A 935 3.17 11.63 37.05
N ARG A 936 2.61 10.97 36.04
CA ARG A 936 2.16 9.58 36.13
C ARG A 936 3.33 8.65 35.83
N ILE A 937 3.54 7.66 36.70
CA ILE A 937 4.50 6.59 36.45
C ILE A 937 3.86 5.55 35.51
N LEU A 938 4.48 5.34 34.36
CA LEU A 938 4.11 4.30 33.40
C LEU A 938 4.76 2.98 33.82
N GLU A 939 3.97 2.12 34.46
CA GLU A 939 4.44 0.80 34.91
C GLU A 939 4.55 -0.18 33.73
N GLY A 940 5.68 -0.87 33.62
CA GLY A 940 5.97 -1.87 32.60
C GLY A 940 6.52 -3.16 33.20
N TYR A 941 6.22 -4.26 32.52
CA TYR A 941 6.64 -5.60 32.91
C TYR A 941 7.54 -6.21 31.84
N GLY A 942 8.53 -6.96 32.30
CA GLY A 942 9.50 -7.60 31.45
C GLY A 942 10.53 -8.41 32.21
N VAL A 943 11.14 -9.36 31.52
CA VAL A 943 12.24 -10.19 32.01
C VAL A 943 13.44 -10.06 31.07
N THR A 944 14.64 -10.37 31.53
CA THR A 944 15.86 -10.22 30.70
C THR A 944 15.78 -11.05 29.42
N GLU A 945 15.13 -12.20 29.52
CA GLU A 945 14.86 -13.19 28.49
C GLU A 945 13.93 -12.69 27.37
N THR A 946 13.25 -11.57 27.56
CA THR A 946 12.37 -10.92 26.56
C THR A 946 12.85 -9.53 26.12
N SER A 947 14.10 -9.21 26.42
CA SER A 947 14.89 -8.10 25.90
C SER A 947 14.61 -6.62 26.27
N PRO A 948 13.91 -6.16 27.34
CA PRO A 948 13.15 -6.90 28.35
C PRO A 948 11.62 -6.77 28.25
N VAL A 949 11.07 -5.77 27.55
CA VAL A 949 9.69 -5.33 27.78
C VAL A 949 8.66 -6.31 27.17
N ILE A 950 7.72 -6.79 27.99
CA ILE A 950 6.59 -7.65 27.59
C ILE A 950 5.30 -6.83 27.47
N SER A 951 5.04 -5.96 28.44
CA SER A 951 3.85 -5.10 28.47
C SER A 951 4.19 -3.75 29.10
N ILE A 952 3.42 -2.71 28.76
CA ILE A 952 3.61 -1.39 29.37
C ILE A 952 2.34 -0.56 29.41
N ASN A 953 2.16 0.23 30.47
CA ASN A 953 1.23 1.34 30.45
C ASN A 953 1.75 2.44 29.52
N THR A 954 0.85 3.02 28.74
CA THR A 954 1.18 4.12 27.83
C THR A 954 0.34 5.34 28.18
N PRO A 955 0.73 6.56 27.77
CA PRO A 955 -0.09 7.75 28.00
C PRO A 955 -1.54 7.62 27.46
N MET A 956 -1.73 6.87 26.37
CA MET A 956 -3.05 6.62 25.77
C MET A 956 -3.82 5.47 26.43
N HIS A 957 -3.12 4.44 26.94
CA HIS A 957 -3.68 3.23 27.54
C HIS A 957 -3.02 3.02 28.89
N TYR A 958 -3.50 3.75 29.88
CA TYR A 958 -3.03 3.73 31.26
C TYR A 958 -4.14 3.15 32.14
N ARG A 959 -3.81 2.11 32.93
CA ARG A 959 -4.69 1.58 33.97
C ARG A 959 -3.88 1.37 35.25
N SER A 960 -4.23 2.08 36.31
CA SER A 960 -3.55 1.98 37.61
C SER A 960 -3.62 0.55 38.15
N GLY A 961 -2.58 0.08 38.81
CA GLY A 961 -2.49 -1.28 39.36
C GLY A 961 -2.21 -2.39 38.33
N THR A 962 -2.10 -2.05 37.05
CA THR A 962 -1.72 -2.99 35.98
C THR A 962 -0.32 -2.66 35.45
N VAL A 963 0.31 -3.60 34.75
CA VAL A 963 1.55 -3.39 34.00
C VAL A 963 1.30 -3.15 32.51
N GLY A 964 0.08 -2.67 32.20
CA GLY A 964 -0.35 -2.25 30.88
C GLY A 964 -0.67 -3.39 29.91
N ARG A 965 -0.68 -3.07 28.62
CA ARG A 965 -1.07 -4.00 27.53
C ARG A 965 0.17 -4.63 26.90
N MET A 966 0.01 -5.85 26.36
CA MET A 966 1.07 -6.60 25.68
C MET A 966 1.70 -5.82 24.51
N MET A 967 3.01 -6.03 24.32
CA MET A 967 3.75 -5.51 23.16
C MET A 967 3.29 -6.17 21.84
N PRO A 968 3.32 -5.45 20.70
CA PRO A 968 2.92 -6.02 19.41
C PRO A 968 3.84 -7.18 18.99
N GLY A 969 3.29 -8.16 18.27
CA GLY A 969 4.05 -9.33 17.81
C GLY A 969 4.36 -10.38 18.88
N MET A 970 3.87 -10.19 20.12
CA MET A 970 3.95 -11.21 21.17
C MET A 970 2.73 -12.13 21.16
N MET A 971 2.98 -13.42 21.39
CA MET A 971 1.98 -14.43 21.67
C MET A 971 2.06 -14.80 23.16
N THR A 972 0.90 -15.02 23.77
CA THR A 972 0.78 -15.41 25.18
C THR A 972 0.09 -16.76 25.30
N ARG A 973 0.48 -17.53 26.32
CA ARG A 973 -0.20 -18.74 26.77
C ARG A 973 -0.22 -18.73 28.29
N LEU A 974 -1.39 -18.91 28.87
CA LEU A 974 -1.57 -19.02 30.31
C LEU A 974 -1.81 -20.47 30.68
N GLU A 975 -0.97 -21.03 31.55
CA GLU A 975 -1.17 -22.36 32.11
C GLU A 975 -1.78 -22.25 33.51
N LYS A 976 -2.83 -23.04 33.79
CA LYS A 976 -3.48 -23.03 35.10
C LYS A 976 -2.50 -23.49 36.18
N VAL A 977 -2.51 -22.82 37.32
CA VAL A 977 -1.69 -23.18 38.49
C VAL A 977 -2.62 -23.73 39.59
N PRO A 978 -2.39 -24.95 40.10
CA PRO A 978 -3.20 -25.49 41.20
C PRO A 978 -3.23 -24.56 42.42
N GLY A 979 -4.43 -24.31 42.95
CA GLY A 979 -4.63 -23.43 44.12
C GLY A 979 -4.74 -21.93 43.82
N ILE A 980 -4.74 -21.53 42.53
CA ILE A 980 -4.98 -20.14 42.11
C ILE A 980 -6.17 -20.14 41.15
N GLU A 981 -7.30 -19.58 41.58
CA GLU A 981 -8.53 -19.53 40.77
C GLU A 981 -8.47 -18.47 39.67
N GLU A 982 -7.93 -17.28 39.98
CA GLU A 982 -7.79 -16.17 39.03
C GLU A 982 -6.32 -16.00 38.59
N GLY A 983 -6.07 -16.23 37.30
CA GLY A 983 -4.76 -16.06 36.66
C GLY A 983 -4.04 -17.36 36.33
N GLY A 984 -2.96 -17.25 35.57
CA GLY A 984 -2.18 -18.40 35.11
C GLY A 984 -0.70 -18.08 34.95
N ARG A 985 0.12 -19.13 34.94
CA ARG A 985 1.56 -19.02 34.66
C ARG A 985 1.77 -18.57 33.23
N LEU A 986 2.50 -17.48 33.06
CA LEU A 986 2.67 -16.83 31.77
C LEU A 986 3.80 -17.45 30.96
N TYR A 987 3.45 -17.91 29.76
CA TYR A 987 4.38 -18.28 28.71
C TYR A 987 4.28 -17.25 27.58
N VAL A 988 5.43 -16.82 27.06
CA VAL A 988 5.52 -15.83 25.99
C VAL A 988 6.36 -16.33 24.82
N LYS A 989 5.97 -15.92 23.62
CA LYS A 989 6.71 -16.16 22.38
C LYS A 989 6.69 -14.92 21.49
N GLY A 990 7.80 -14.61 20.85
CA GLY A 990 7.93 -13.46 19.95
C GLY A 990 9.39 -13.21 19.59
N ASP A 991 9.62 -12.30 18.65
CA ASP A 991 10.96 -12.00 18.14
C ASP A 991 11.91 -11.42 19.19
N ASN A 992 11.37 -10.89 20.31
CA ASN A 992 12.14 -10.36 21.43
C ASN A 992 12.59 -11.42 22.46
N VAL A 993 12.16 -12.69 22.31
CA VAL A 993 12.54 -13.79 23.20
C VAL A 993 13.96 -14.27 22.89
N MET A 994 14.77 -14.46 23.94
CA MET A 994 16.17 -14.87 23.89
C MET A 994 16.45 -16.11 23.02
N LEU A 995 17.71 -16.25 22.61
CA LEU A 995 18.19 -17.48 21.97
C LEU A 995 18.18 -18.67 22.95
N GLY A 996 18.46 -18.43 24.23
CA GLY A 996 18.48 -19.45 25.26
C GLY A 996 19.32 -19.08 26.46
N TYR A 997 19.36 -19.99 27.44
CA TYR A 997 20.23 -19.89 28.60
C TYR A 997 21.58 -20.57 28.36
N MET A 998 22.65 -19.97 28.87
CA MET A 998 23.89 -20.66 29.22
C MET A 998 23.86 -20.98 30.71
N LEU A 999 24.02 -22.25 31.04
CA LEU A 999 23.98 -22.75 32.40
C LEU A 999 25.35 -23.27 32.82
N SER A 1000 25.63 -23.28 34.13
CA SER A 1000 26.94 -23.68 34.68
C SER A 1000 27.26 -25.16 34.49
N ASP A 1001 26.24 -26.01 34.33
CA ASP A 1001 26.33 -27.44 34.05
C ASP A 1001 26.66 -27.77 32.59
N ALA A 1002 26.38 -26.83 31.66
CA ALA A 1002 26.75 -26.91 30.26
C ALA A 1002 27.39 -25.59 29.76
N PRO A 1003 28.61 -25.27 30.20
CA PRO A 1003 29.29 -24.02 29.83
C PRO A 1003 29.42 -23.84 28.31
N GLY A 1004 29.14 -22.63 27.82
CA GLY A 1004 29.21 -22.26 26.41
C GLY A 1004 28.08 -22.82 25.53
N TYR A 1005 27.24 -23.74 26.03
CA TYR A 1005 26.09 -24.27 25.30
C TYR A 1005 24.84 -23.41 25.54
N ILE A 1006 24.14 -23.07 24.46
CA ILE A 1006 22.89 -22.30 24.51
C ILE A 1006 21.72 -23.27 24.53
N GLN A 1007 20.95 -23.27 25.62
CA GLN A 1007 19.72 -24.05 25.79
C GLN A 1007 18.50 -23.21 25.37
N PRO A 1008 17.93 -23.43 24.17
CA PRO A 1008 16.82 -22.63 23.68
C PRO A 1008 15.51 -22.95 24.42
N PRO A 1009 14.56 -21.99 24.48
CA PRO A 1009 13.23 -22.25 25.03
C PRO A 1009 12.48 -23.32 24.21
N LEU A 1010 11.80 -24.24 24.89
CA LEU A 1010 11.07 -25.35 24.26
C LEU A 1010 9.95 -24.81 23.35
N GLY A 1011 9.96 -25.18 22.06
CA GLY A 1011 8.99 -24.69 21.07
C GLY A 1011 9.02 -23.16 20.83
N GLY A 1012 10.06 -22.48 21.30
CA GLY A 1012 10.19 -21.02 21.29
C GLY A 1012 9.31 -20.31 22.33
N TRP A 1013 8.70 -21.04 23.27
CA TRP A 1013 7.94 -20.47 24.38
C TRP A 1013 8.84 -20.31 25.60
N HIS A 1014 8.96 -19.08 26.09
CA HIS A 1014 9.65 -18.80 27.34
C HIS A 1014 8.66 -18.74 28.50
N ASP A 1015 8.96 -19.52 29.53
CA ASP A 1015 8.27 -19.51 30.82
C ASP A 1015 8.79 -18.34 31.66
N THR A 1016 7.96 -17.34 31.93
CA THR A 1016 8.41 -16.18 32.72
C THR A 1016 8.52 -16.49 34.21
N GLY A 1017 7.92 -17.60 34.68
CA GLY A 1017 7.82 -17.94 36.10
C GLY A 1017 6.86 -17.05 36.90
N ASP A 1018 6.18 -16.12 36.24
CA ASP A 1018 5.24 -15.18 36.84
C ASP A 1018 3.78 -15.61 36.58
N ILE A 1019 2.93 -15.38 37.56
CA ILE A 1019 1.49 -15.64 37.51
C ILE A 1019 0.79 -14.33 37.24
N VAL A 1020 -0.02 -14.31 36.19
CA VAL A 1020 -0.64 -13.09 35.69
C VAL A 1020 -2.11 -13.31 35.40
N ASN A 1021 -2.87 -12.23 35.50
CA ASN A 1021 -4.22 -12.14 34.96
C ASN A 1021 -4.21 -11.18 33.76
N ILE A 1022 -4.95 -11.52 32.71
CA ILE A 1022 -5.14 -10.66 31.53
C ILE A 1022 -6.64 -10.41 31.40
N ASP A 1023 -7.05 -9.15 31.56
CA ASP A 1023 -8.46 -8.78 31.47
C ASP A 1023 -8.98 -8.70 30.01
N GLU A 1024 -10.28 -8.46 29.85
CA GLU A 1024 -10.94 -8.38 28.54
C GLU A 1024 -10.41 -7.24 27.65
N ASP A 1025 -9.88 -6.17 28.25
CA ASP A 1025 -9.27 -5.04 27.54
C ASP A 1025 -7.78 -5.32 27.17
N GLY A 1026 -7.24 -6.44 27.66
CA GLY A 1026 -5.88 -6.90 27.45
C GLY A 1026 -4.84 -6.25 28.37
N TYR A 1027 -5.25 -5.69 29.51
CA TYR A 1027 -4.31 -5.25 30.55
C TYR A 1027 -3.87 -6.42 31.40
N LEU A 1028 -2.59 -6.42 31.74
CA LEU A 1028 -1.94 -7.47 32.49
C LEU A 1028 -1.71 -7.03 33.94
N THR A 1029 -2.05 -7.89 34.90
CA THR A 1029 -1.79 -7.70 36.33
C THR A 1029 -0.95 -8.87 36.84
N ILE A 1030 0.11 -8.57 37.60
CA ILE A 1030 1.01 -9.57 38.16
C ILE A 1030 0.50 -9.97 39.55
N ALA A 1031 0.12 -11.24 39.72
CA ALA A 1031 -0.31 -11.78 41.01
C ALA A 1031 0.88 -12.19 41.90
N GLY A 1032 1.97 -12.67 41.30
CA GLY A 1032 3.19 -13.06 42.00
C GLY A 1032 4.09 -13.97 41.17
N ARG A 1033 5.21 -14.42 41.73
CA ARG A 1033 6.10 -15.43 41.13
C ARG A 1033 5.69 -16.81 41.58
N ALA A 1034 5.58 -17.78 40.67
CA ALA A 1034 5.19 -19.16 40.99
C ALA A 1034 6.06 -19.81 42.09
N LYS A 1035 7.36 -19.48 42.14
CA LYS A 1035 8.31 -19.92 43.19
C LYS A 1035 8.18 -19.20 44.52
N ARG A 1036 7.51 -18.05 44.57
CA ARG A 1036 7.28 -17.24 45.80
C ARG A 1036 5.85 -17.41 46.33
N PHE A 1037 5.35 -18.64 46.24
CA PHE A 1037 4.15 -19.08 46.93
C PHE A 1037 4.54 -20.09 47.98
N ALA A 1038 4.04 -19.89 49.20
CA ALA A 1038 4.10 -20.90 50.23
C ALA A 1038 2.93 -21.86 50.09
N LYS A 1039 3.19 -23.16 50.24
CA LYS A 1039 2.14 -24.19 50.32
C LYS A 1039 1.77 -24.43 51.77
N ILE A 1040 0.69 -23.78 52.22
CA ILE A 1040 0.26 -23.82 53.62
C ILE A 1040 -1.12 -24.45 53.67
N GLY A 1041 -1.20 -25.66 54.25
CA GLY A 1041 -2.48 -26.37 54.40
C GLY A 1041 -3.15 -26.75 53.08
N GLY A 1042 -2.38 -26.89 51.99
CA GLY A 1042 -2.90 -27.19 50.65
C GLY A 1042 -3.23 -25.96 49.79
N GLU A 1043 -3.23 -24.76 50.37
CA GLU A 1043 -3.42 -23.49 49.65
C GLU A 1043 -2.08 -22.84 49.27
N MET A 1044 -2.08 -22.13 48.13
CA MET A 1044 -0.92 -21.38 47.64
C MET A 1044 -1.00 -19.93 48.12
N VAL A 1045 -0.20 -19.59 49.13
CA VAL A 1045 -0.14 -18.25 49.70
C VAL A 1045 0.99 -17.44 49.06
N SER A 1046 0.65 -16.34 48.37
CA SER A 1046 1.65 -15.46 47.75
C SER A 1046 2.45 -14.71 48.82
N LEU A 1047 3.75 -15.00 48.91
CA LEU A 1047 4.65 -14.32 49.86
C LEU A 1047 4.69 -12.81 49.63
N GLY A 1048 4.66 -12.40 48.35
CA GLY A 1048 4.64 -10.98 47.96
C GLY A 1048 3.32 -10.27 48.28
N ALA A 1049 2.20 -11.00 48.33
CA ALA A 1049 0.93 -10.43 48.79
C ALA A 1049 0.98 -10.13 50.28
N VAL A 1050 1.56 -11.04 51.08
CA VAL A 1050 1.79 -10.84 52.52
C VAL A 1050 2.71 -9.64 52.76
N GLU A 1051 3.82 -9.53 52.02
CA GLU A 1051 4.72 -8.37 52.05
C GLU A 1051 3.98 -7.05 51.74
N GLY A 1052 3.09 -7.07 50.75
CA GLY A 1052 2.28 -5.92 50.36
C GLY A 1052 1.33 -5.46 51.46
N VAL A 1053 0.63 -6.39 52.12
CA VAL A 1053 -0.30 -6.08 53.22
C VAL A 1053 0.45 -5.56 54.45
N VAL A 1054 1.56 -6.20 54.83
CA VAL A 1054 2.42 -5.71 55.93
C VAL A 1054 3.01 -4.33 55.58
N GLY A 1055 3.36 -4.11 54.31
CA GLY A 1055 3.77 -2.80 53.80
C GLY A 1055 2.68 -1.74 53.92
N GLY A 1056 1.39 -2.11 53.88
CA GLY A 1056 0.29 -1.19 54.16
C GLY A 1056 0.23 -0.77 55.63
N LEU A 1057 0.50 -1.69 56.55
CA LEU A 1057 0.54 -1.44 57.99
C LEU A 1057 1.76 -0.59 58.41
N TRP A 1058 2.93 -0.92 57.85
CA TRP A 1058 4.21 -0.27 58.16
C TRP A 1058 4.89 0.26 56.89
N PRO A 1059 4.35 1.32 56.26
CA PRO A 1059 4.78 1.78 54.93
C PRO A 1059 6.21 2.34 54.88
N ARG A 1060 6.73 2.82 56.02
CA ARG A 1060 8.09 3.39 56.11
C ARG A 1060 9.20 2.34 56.22
N ASN A 1061 8.84 1.07 56.33
CA ASN A 1061 9.73 -0.04 56.63
C ASN A 1061 9.80 -1.03 55.46
N ARG A 1062 10.87 -1.82 55.41
CA ARG A 1062 11.03 -2.91 54.45
C ARG A 1062 10.65 -4.22 55.12
N HIS A 1063 9.93 -5.04 54.34
CA HIS A 1063 9.37 -6.31 54.79
C HIS A 1063 9.70 -7.37 53.74
N ILE A 1064 10.21 -8.51 54.20
CA ILE A 1064 10.40 -9.72 53.39
C ILE A 1064 9.67 -10.85 54.08
N VAL A 1065 8.97 -11.68 53.33
CA VAL A 1065 8.42 -12.94 53.84
C VAL A 1065 9.14 -14.11 53.21
N VAL A 1066 9.72 -14.99 54.01
CA VAL A 1066 10.27 -16.27 53.55
C VAL A 1066 9.40 -17.41 54.06
N ASN A 1067 9.34 -18.51 53.31
CA ASN A 1067 8.70 -19.73 53.74
C ASN A 1067 9.73 -20.73 54.28
N LEU A 1068 9.38 -21.41 55.36
CA LEU A 1068 10.15 -22.53 55.92
C LEU A 1068 9.27 -23.78 55.99
N PRO A 1069 9.85 -24.98 55.97
CA PRO A 1069 9.11 -26.21 56.23
C PRO A 1069 8.39 -26.17 57.59
N ASP A 1070 7.16 -26.67 57.62
CA ASP A 1070 6.35 -26.84 58.82
C ASP A 1070 5.74 -28.24 58.85
N SER A 1071 5.96 -28.98 59.94
CA SER A 1071 5.56 -30.39 60.04
C SER A 1071 4.05 -30.61 60.07
N ARG A 1072 3.23 -29.56 60.31
CA ARG A 1072 1.77 -29.65 60.37
C ARG A 1072 1.08 -29.08 59.14
N LYS A 1073 1.56 -27.94 58.63
CA LYS A 1073 0.93 -27.21 57.53
C LYS A 1073 1.68 -27.32 56.20
N GLY A 1074 2.76 -28.10 56.14
CA GLY A 1074 3.66 -28.19 55.00
C GLY A 1074 4.71 -27.08 55.05
N GLU A 1075 4.26 -25.83 55.01
CA GLU A 1075 5.13 -24.65 55.15
C GLU A 1075 4.56 -23.62 56.14
N LYS A 1076 5.42 -22.75 56.67
CA LYS A 1076 5.08 -21.60 57.51
C LYS A 1076 5.78 -20.34 57.02
N LEU A 1077 5.18 -19.19 57.30
CA LEU A 1077 5.70 -17.88 56.90
C LEU A 1077 6.54 -17.24 58.02
N VAL A 1078 7.69 -16.68 57.65
CA VAL A 1078 8.53 -15.85 58.52
C VAL A 1078 8.67 -14.46 57.91
N LEU A 1079 8.25 -13.44 58.65
CA LEU A 1079 8.40 -12.04 58.25
C LEU A 1079 9.74 -11.50 58.78
N MET A 1080 10.64 -11.10 57.90
CA MET A 1080 11.81 -10.28 58.22
C MET A 1080 11.48 -8.80 57.99
N THR A 1081 11.75 -7.93 58.96
CA THR A 1081 11.43 -6.49 58.86
C THR A 1081 12.47 -5.61 59.53
N ASP A 1082 12.66 -4.40 58.99
CA ASP A 1082 13.46 -3.33 59.63
C ASP A 1082 12.65 -2.45 60.60
N LYS A 1083 11.42 -2.85 60.93
CA LYS A 1083 10.61 -2.21 61.98
C LYS A 1083 11.04 -2.74 63.37
N GLY A 1084 11.69 -1.88 64.14
CA GLY A 1084 12.33 -2.23 65.42
C GLY A 1084 11.42 -2.83 66.52
N ASP A 1085 10.13 -2.50 66.53
CA ASP A 1085 9.12 -2.91 67.53
C ASP A 1085 8.04 -3.83 66.91
N ALA A 1086 8.35 -4.48 65.79
CA ALA A 1086 7.38 -5.30 65.06
C ALA A 1086 6.85 -6.45 65.92
N ALA A 1087 5.55 -6.42 66.21
CA ALA A 1087 4.82 -7.47 66.93
C ALA A 1087 3.80 -8.15 66.01
N ARG A 1088 3.32 -9.33 66.42
CA ARG A 1088 2.41 -10.15 65.62
C ARG A 1088 0.96 -9.68 65.72
N GLU A 1089 0.55 -9.19 66.89
CA GLU A 1089 -0.80 -8.72 67.18
C GLU A 1089 -1.27 -7.61 66.22
N PRO A 1090 -0.48 -6.55 65.94
CA PRO A 1090 -0.86 -5.52 64.96
C PRO A 1090 -1.06 -6.06 63.54
N ILE A 1091 -0.24 -7.04 63.14
CA ILE A 1091 -0.33 -7.67 61.82
C ILE A 1091 -1.61 -8.50 61.71
N ILE A 1092 -1.94 -9.29 62.74
CA ILE A 1092 -3.16 -10.11 62.78
C ILE A 1092 -4.39 -9.22 62.65
N HIS A 1093 -4.46 -8.14 63.43
CA HIS A 1093 -5.59 -7.22 63.40
C HIS A 1093 -5.75 -6.59 62.02
N TYR A 1094 -4.67 -6.02 61.48
CA TYR A 1094 -4.69 -5.35 60.18
C TYR A 1094 -5.01 -6.29 59.01
N MET A 1095 -4.44 -7.51 59.00
CA MET A 1095 -4.72 -8.48 57.92
C MET A 1095 -6.19 -8.93 57.92
N ARG A 1096 -6.80 -9.09 59.09
CA ARG A 1096 -8.22 -9.44 59.22
C ARG A 1096 -9.13 -8.29 58.79
N GLU A 1097 -8.78 -7.04 59.13
CA GLU A 1097 -9.49 -5.85 58.63
C GLU A 1097 -9.43 -5.74 57.09
N GLN A 1098 -8.33 -6.16 56.47
CA GLN A 1098 -8.17 -6.20 55.02
C GLN A 1098 -8.80 -7.45 54.36
N GLY A 1099 -9.51 -8.29 55.13
CA GLY A 1099 -10.16 -9.50 54.62
C GLY A 1099 -9.20 -10.60 54.17
N CYS A 1100 -7.95 -10.60 54.64
CA CYS A 1100 -6.95 -11.62 54.29
C CYS A 1100 -7.20 -12.94 55.04
N SER A 1101 -6.86 -14.07 54.41
CA SER A 1101 -6.92 -15.40 55.04
C SER A 1101 -5.97 -15.51 56.23
N ASP A 1102 -6.38 -16.23 57.28
CA ASP A 1102 -5.53 -16.52 58.46
C ASP A 1102 -4.24 -17.28 58.08
N LEU A 1103 -4.19 -17.93 56.90
CA LEU A 1103 -3.00 -18.57 56.35
C LEU A 1103 -1.93 -17.58 55.86
N MET A 1104 -2.30 -16.32 55.62
CA MET A 1104 -1.38 -15.24 55.22
C MET A 1104 -0.60 -14.65 56.38
N ILE A 1105 -1.00 -14.93 57.62
CA ILE A 1105 -0.41 -14.32 58.81
C ILE A 1105 0.96 -14.97 59.08
N PRO A 1106 2.07 -14.19 59.12
CA PRO A 1106 3.38 -14.70 59.49
C PRO A 1106 3.37 -15.46 60.82
N ALA A 1107 3.93 -16.66 60.83
CA ALA A 1107 4.06 -17.48 62.04
C ALA A 1107 5.17 -16.95 62.97
N LEU A 1108 6.21 -16.34 62.37
CA LEU A 1108 7.35 -15.75 63.07
C LEU A 1108 7.68 -14.37 62.50
N ILE A 1109 8.26 -13.51 63.34
CA ILE A 1109 8.74 -12.18 62.97
C ILE A 1109 10.20 -12.06 63.38
N MET A 1110 11.05 -11.62 62.45
CA MET A 1110 12.48 -11.39 62.63
C MET A 1110 12.80 -9.93 62.36
N VAL A 1111 13.14 -9.20 63.42
CA VAL A 1111 13.58 -7.81 63.32
C VAL A 1111 15.07 -7.76 62.98
N VAL A 1112 15.43 -6.95 61.98
CA VAL A 1112 16.79 -6.72 61.48
C VAL A 1112 17.08 -5.21 61.36
N ASP A 1113 18.34 -4.79 61.43
CA ASP A 1113 18.68 -3.37 61.28
C ASP A 1113 18.43 -2.85 59.85
N SER A 1114 18.65 -3.70 58.85
CA SER A 1114 18.32 -3.41 57.47
C SER A 1114 18.03 -4.68 56.69
N VAL A 1115 17.04 -4.60 55.80
CA VAL A 1115 16.67 -5.69 54.91
C VAL A 1115 17.68 -5.81 53.77
N PRO A 1116 18.24 -7.01 53.48
CA PRO A 1116 19.29 -7.19 52.49
C PRO A 1116 18.79 -6.91 51.06
N VAL A 1117 19.59 -6.17 50.28
CA VAL A 1117 19.30 -5.78 48.88
C VAL A 1117 20.51 -5.96 47.97
N LEU A 1118 20.26 -6.31 46.71
CA LEU A 1118 21.24 -6.37 45.64
C LEU A 1118 21.66 -4.96 45.19
N GLY A 1119 22.81 -4.84 44.52
CA GLY A 1119 23.28 -3.55 43.96
C GLY A 1119 22.38 -2.93 42.88
N SER A 1120 21.36 -3.68 42.41
CA SER A 1120 20.29 -3.18 41.55
C SER A 1120 19.09 -2.59 42.32
N GLY A 1121 19.15 -2.51 43.65
CA GLY A 1121 18.05 -2.05 44.52
C GLY A 1121 17.01 -3.12 44.87
N LYS A 1122 17.08 -4.32 44.27
CA LYS A 1122 16.14 -5.42 44.51
C LYS A 1122 16.41 -6.11 45.84
N ILE A 1123 15.38 -6.65 46.48
CA ILE A 1123 15.52 -7.52 47.65
C ILE A 1123 16.41 -8.73 47.33
N ASP A 1124 17.36 -9.02 48.23
CA ASP A 1124 18.19 -10.22 48.17
C ASP A 1124 17.54 -11.35 49.01
N TYR A 1125 16.66 -12.11 48.37
CA TYR A 1125 15.92 -13.20 49.01
C TYR A 1125 16.81 -14.37 49.43
N VAL A 1126 17.96 -14.56 48.76
CA VAL A 1126 18.87 -15.67 49.09
C VAL A 1126 19.54 -15.37 50.43
N THR A 1127 20.16 -14.20 50.53
CA THR A 1127 20.76 -13.74 51.79
C THR A 1127 19.71 -13.64 52.89
N ALA A 1128 18.50 -13.13 52.59
CA ALA A 1128 17.42 -13.07 53.58
C ALA A 1128 17.01 -14.46 54.09
N ARG A 1129 16.90 -15.46 53.22
CA ARG A 1129 16.56 -16.83 53.61
C ARG A 1129 17.67 -17.48 54.43
N GLU A 1130 18.93 -17.35 54.00
CA GLU A 1130 20.09 -17.84 54.75
C GLU A 1130 20.14 -17.22 56.16
N MET A 1131 19.86 -15.92 56.29
CA MET A 1131 19.78 -15.24 57.58
C MET A 1131 18.64 -15.77 58.47
N VAL A 1132 17.48 -16.08 57.88
CA VAL A 1132 16.35 -16.67 58.62
C VAL A 1132 16.67 -18.10 59.06
N GLU A 1133 17.24 -18.92 58.18
CA GLU A 1133 17.64 -20.30 58.46
C GLU A 1133 18.70 -20.34 59.56
N GLN A 1134 19.77 -19.54 59.46
CA GLN A 1134 20.83 -19.45 60.47
C GLN A 1134 20.33 -19.01 61.86
N ARG A 1135 19.33 -18.12 61.90
CA ARG A 1135 18.82 -17.59 63.18
C ARG A 1135 17.81 -18.52 63.85
N LEU A 1136 17.13 -19.36 63.08
CA LEU A 1136 16.10 -20.28 63.59
C LEU A 1136 16.61 -21.71 63.81
N GLY A 1137 17.85 -22.02 63.40
CA GLY A 1137 18.50 -23.31 63.60
C GLY A 1137 18.40 -24.21 62.39
#